data_AF-A0A9W4G945-F1
#
_entry.id   AF-A0A9W4G945-F1
#
_cell.length_a   1.000
_cell.length_b   1.000
_cell.length_c   1.000
_cell.angle_alpha   90.00
_cell.angle_beta   90.00
_cell.angle_gamma   90.00
#
_symmetry.space_group_name_H-M   'P 1'
#
loop_
_entity.id
_entity.type
_entity.pdbx_description
1 polymer ?
#
loop_
_entity_poly.entity_id
_entity_poly.type
_entity_poly.pdbx_seq_one_letter_code
_entity_poly.pdbx_strand_id
1 'polypeptide(L)'
;METLLNQFWHFVSGAFTLNPDAFKEISTLPNRLTIALMIVLLAGLSQSIGQCIVLFANKVKPVRFVLSLGISAIVFTLSYGLWATSIWITSSLVFKIPLSFSLIFTIVGLSYAPQMLGFLIGLPYLGIAIGVLLSIWSLLAQFVGLETIAIFDDWSAFICTLIGWVVLQILQRTIGRPILAFSRWLSNWAAGTSLITDPKQLEQMLMDGSDPQLVTVGKELWLEAEQQEETPQRKPSSWIKFIAIAALALLLVLILTPTDKNPFYIWFGLLNDSFRLGLKLIQYSLIALLISIILTPLESLSWWAGWYGSQPLQNPGQLVEEACPDTPINHYVVYLDGINQGSYQYLPEVERFLDDLATATPDNIAIVKGIMPYSVTNKPLTKNRPFAFLWRIVDSMAVNNPANPIGFIINARNVVAVAVSADPRYGPIQNQGLAQVLYNSLLNYGYPLGSSIPVTLIGYSGGGQMSMGAATFLKRTLNAPITVISIAGVISGNTGAMVTEHLYHLVGEKDSVEKVGAIIFPGRWPIALLSNWNCAKRRGKISFISLGPVGHNMMGGPMGDEKLPNGKTFLEQTVDIVTGILLENWELTGLPPETFKKPSNYERYKQAPFNQINYYPIQQTLNSQYYQPVGTWIGRLILPEESERQRVKGVLFEIYHADDKNQHRIGQIVNLRWDFDNPAVKLRVQLVTQDLNFIDQVRVSESQGNIHPERINGWSKVDPLESIAGARPQDDVIVLLKEPVLLKDTGAEPPSLYIQHDPVEITGRFYGLVTFVKNLGKDIFLVRHYQPQSQGFDGSEEKVYLPSVIANRDEILSSVNQDLEHSPINPSGWYIFGQKNIDGQFVVQALAPRRLFSLNPDVVISGQQQTLDYINHEYWKNKVTPKGEIKTILLNPNQENSIYSVHPESLWQEGDRALLMHVYGGIGGPNGDHTPFGIYFGHFAYGIATVVRDRITQELRFNIEYRQIYTHNCDGIISANLDWTRYAGDRQFGWLGCRPFTDILIKFPPLTQDYDFDGFKFSPLDVVINELDIMTARYRIGDGTGTTFVSAINSCSQDSSQALYLSLRRMLAQFELNPLLMKWLRENPDHEQTERFFQLNTLVRSLEKILTPMGKVRKDWQYSAPTLGRFPEETPLKTLSRLADSWRSLLPRLINDQIAMIFLQLGAYVWILRTNQVGGNDSSIEPLIPTDFWFGVPKLEHFKYDS
;
A
#
# COMPACT_ATOMS: atom_id res chain seq x y z
N MET A 1 56.86 -2.60 -44.54
CA MET A 1 56.20 -3.79 -43.96
C MET A 1 55.37 -3.29 -42.80
N GLU A 2 54.06 -3.09 -43.00
CA GLU A 2 53.17 -2.78 -41.87
C GLU A 2 53.17 -3.99 -40.93
N THR A 3 53.31 -3.73 -39.63
CA THR A 3 53.25 -4.79 -38.62
C THR A 3 51.83 -5.36 -38.58
N LEU A 4 51.68 -6.65 -38.24
CA LEU A 4 50.38 -7.31 -38.02
C LEU A 4 49.47 -6.49 -37.08
N LEU A 5 50.07 -5.75 -36.14
CA LEU A 5 49.40 -4.86 -35.20
C LEU A 5 48.75 -3.63 -35.87
N ASN A 6 49.40 -3.03 -36.87
CA ASN A 6 48.83 -1.88 -37.59
C ASN A 6 47.63 -2.30 -38.46
N GLN A 7 47.73 -3.46 -39.10
CA GLN A 7 46.63 -4.06 -39.87
C GLN A 7 45.44 -4.40 -38.97
N PHE A 8 45.68 -4.92 -37.76
CA PHE A 8 44.64 -5.21 -36.78
C PHE A 8 43.79 -3.97 -36.43
N TRP A 9 44.41 -2.84 -36.11
CA TRP A 9 43.69 -1.63 -35.74
C TRP A 9 42.95 -0.96 -36.91
N HIS A 10 43.48 -1.09 -38.14
CA HIS A 10 42.79 -0.67 -39.37
C HIS A 10 41.43 -1.37 -39.53
N PHE A 11 41.40 -2.70 -39.40
CA PHE A 11 40.16 -3.46 -39.51
C PHE A 11 39.19 -3.20 -38.35
N VAL A 12 39.70 -3.10 -37.12
CA VAL A 12 38.87 -2.73 -35.97
C VAL A 12 38.20 -1.38 -36.19
N SER A 13 38.94 -0.36 -36.64
CA SER A 13 38.40 0.96 -36.98
C SER A 13 37.34 0.88 -38.11
N GLY A 14 37.61 0.08 -39.15
CA GLY A 14 36.67 -0.18 -40.23
C GLY A 14 35.35 -0.79 -39.76
N ALA A 15 35.39 -1.73 -38.81
CA ALA A 15 34.20 -2.32 -38.22
C ALA A 15 33.42 -1.32 -37.33
N PHE A 16 34.11 -0.46 -36.59
CA PHE A 16 33.47 0.60 -35.79
C PHE A 16 32.75 1.65 -36.66
N THR A 17 33.35 1.99 -37.80
CA THR A 17 32.80 2.95 -38.76
C THR A 17 31.82 2.33 -39.76
N LEU A 18 31.55 1.02 -39.65
CA LEU A 18 30.73 0.26 -40.59
C LEU A 18 31.20 0.42 -42.05
N ASN A 19 32.51 0.56 -42.27
CA ASN A 19 33.09 0.80 -43.59
C ASN A 19 33.11 -0.51 -44.43
N PRO A 20 32.36 -0.59 -45.55
CA PRO A 20 32.34 -1.77 -46.42
C PRO A 20 33.72 -2.18 -46.95
N ASP A 21 34.60 -1.20 -47.22
CA ASP A 21 35.93 -1.46 -47.78
C ASP A 21 36.80 -2.27 -46.82
N ALA A 22 36.66 -2.07 -45.50
CA ALA A 22 37.39 -2.84 -44.50
C ALA A 22 36.98 -4.33 -44.49
N PHE A 23 35.69 -4.62 -44.71
CA PHE A 23 35.20 -6.00 -44.83
C PHE A 23 35.68 -6.65 -46.14
N LYS A 24 35.78 -5.88 -47.22
CA LYS A 24 36.32 -6.36 -48.49
C LYS A 24 37.83 -6.61 -48.41
N GLU A 25 38.59 -5.71 -47.79
CA GLU A 25 40.05 -5.83 -47.64
C GLU A 25 40.45 -7.00 -46.74
N ILE A 26 39.77 -7.24 -45.60
CA ILE A 26 40.11 -8.38 -44.73
C ILE A 26 39.89 -9.73 -45.42
N SER A 27 38.97 -9.80 -46.40
CA SER A 27 38.64 -11.02 -47.13
C SER A 27 39.78 -11.54 -48.02
N THR A 28 40.66 -10.64 -48.49
CA THR A 28 41.76 -10.97 -49.42
C THR A 28 43.08 -11.26 -48.71
N LEU A 29 43.16 -11.03 -47.39
CA LEU A 29 44.39 -11.23 -46.63
C LEU A 29 44.69 -12.71 -46.33
N PRO A 30 45.99 -13.11 -46.34
CA PRO A 30 46.42 -14.46 -45.98
C PRO A 30 46.24 -14.77 -44.48
N ASN A 31 46.36 -13.77 -43.59
CA ASN A 31 46.26 -13.94 -42.12
C ASN A 31 44.85 -13.65 -41.56
N ARG A 32 43.80 -13.63 -42.41
CA ARG A 32 42.44 -13.18 -42.06
C ARG A 32 41.76 -13.95 -40.92
N LEU A 33 42.05 -15.25 -40.79
CA LEU A 33 41.49 -16.09 -39.71
C LEU A 33 42.11 -15.74 -38.36
N THR A 34 43.41 -15.43 -38.33
CA THR A 34 44.14 -15.05 -37.12
C THR A 34 43.62 -13.71 -36.58
N ILE A 35 43.41 -12.73 -37.46
CA ILE A 35 42.86 -11.43 -37.08
C ILE A 35 41.44 -11.58 -36.51
N ALA A 36 40.58 -12.36 -37.18
CA ALA A 36 39.21 -12.62 -36.71
C ALA A 36 39.19 -13.34 -35.34
N LEU A 37 40.04 -14.35 -35.15
CA LEU A 37 40.18 -15.05 -33.86
C LEU A 37 40.69 -14.12 -32.75
N MET A 38 41.65 -13.25 -33.05
CA MET A 38 42.15 -12.27 -32.08
C MET A 38 41.06 -11.29 -31.66
N ILE A 39 40.24 -10.78 -32.60
CA ILE A 39 39.13 -9.88 -32.30
C ILE A 39 38.11 -10.57 -31.39
N VAL A 40 37.68 -11.79 -31.74
CA VAL A 40 36.68 -12.54 -30.96
C VAL A 40 37.20 -12.91 -29.58
N LEU A 41 38.47 -13.31 -29.44
CA LEU A 41 39.07 -13.65 -28.16
C LEU A 41 39.19 -12.41 -27.25
N LEU A 42 39.60 -11.26 -27.82
CA LEU A 42 39.66 -9.99 -27.09
C LEU A 42 38.25 -9.51 -26.70
N ALA A 43 37.26 -9.67 -27.58
CA ALA A 43 35.85 -9.40 -27.27
C ALA A 43 35.34 -10.31 -26.14
N GLY A 44 35.62 -11.61 -26.18
CA GLY A 44 35.23 -12.57 -25.15
C GLY A 44 35.88 -12.28 -23.79
N LEU A 45 37.17 -11.91 -23.78
CA LEU A 45 37.86 -11.50 -22.56
C LEU A 45 37.28 -10.18 -22.01
N SER A 46 37.04 -9.21 -22.88
CA SER A 46 36.44 -7.92 -22.53
C SER A 46 35.05 -8.09 -21.92
N GLN A 47 34.19 -8.91 -22.53
CA GLN A 47 32.87 -9.21 -22.00
C GLN A 47 32.93 -9.98 -20.67
N SER A 48 33.87 -10.92 -20.53
CA SER A 48 34.09 -11.65 -19.28
C SER A 48 34.49 -10.71 -18.15
N ILE A 49 35.32 -9.69 -18.44
CA ILE A 49 35.65 -8.62 -17.50
C ILE A 49 34.41 -7.79 -17.16
N GLY A 50 33.62 -7.39 -18.16
CA GLY A 50 32.37 -6.63 -17.95
C GLY A 50 31.32 -7.37 -17.12
N GLN A 51 31.33 -8.71 -17.14
CA GLN A 51 30.41 -9.57 -16.39
C GLN A 51 31.03 -10.23 -15.15
N CYS A 52 32.23 -9.81 -14.74
CA CYS A 52 32.97 -10.44 -13.64
C CYS A 52 32.24 -10.41 -12.29
N ILE A 53 31.21 -9.56 -12.15
CA ILE A 53 30.35 -9.50 -10.97
C ILE A 53 29.76 -10.86 -10.60
N VAL A 54 29.44 -11.71 -11.58
CA VAL A 54 28.92 -13.06 -11.33
C VAL A 54 29.92 -13.88 -10.51
N LEU A 55 31.21 -13.77 -10.82
CA LEU A 55 32.27 -14.48 -10.08
C LEU A 55 32.42 -13.94 -8.65
N PHE A 56 32.29 -12.62 -8.46
CA PHE A 56 32.31 -12.02 -7.13
C PHE A 56 31.10 -12.43 -6.29
N ALA A 57 29.89 -12.36 -6.87
CA ALA A 57 28.65 -12.74 -6.22
C ALA A 57 28.68 -14.20 -5.76
N ASN A 58 29.29 -15.10 -6.54
CA ASN A 58 29.52 -16.51 -6.19
C ASN A 58 30.77 -16.75 -5.30
N LYS A 59 31.38 -15.69 -4.74
CA LYS A 59 32.53 -15.75 -3.81
C LYS A 59 33.73 -16.55 -4.36
N VAL A 60 34.02 -16.42 -5.65
CA VAL A 60 35.14 -17.11 -6.29
C VAL A 60 36.50 -16.60 -5.76
N LYS A 61 37.42 -17.51 -5.45
CA LYS A 61 38.76 -17.18 -4.94
C LYS A 61 39.63 -16.47 -6.00
N PRO A 62 40.54 -15.55 -5.63
CA PRO A 62 41.29 -14.72 -6.59
C PRO A 62 42.04 -15.47 -7.71
N VAL A 63 42.68 -16.60 -7.40
CA VAL A 63 43.39 -17.40 -8.43
C VAL A 63 42.42 -18.06 -9.41
N ARG A 64 41.28 -18.55 -8.92
CA ARG A 64 40.21 -19.15 -9.74
C ARG A 64 39.45 -18.10 -10.53
N PHE A 65 39.42 -16.86 -10.07
CA PHE A 65 38.81 -15.73 -10.76
C PHE A 65 39.50 -15.46 -12.11
N VAL A 66 40.83 -15.35 -12.12
CA VAL A 66 41.60 -15.12 -13.36
C VAL A 66 41.45 -16.31 -14.33
N LEU A 67 41.48 -17.54 -13.80
CA LEU A 67 41.24 -18.74 -14.60
C LEU A 67 39.83 -18.74 -15.23
N SER A 68 38.81 -18.34 -14.46
CA SER A 68 37.42 -18.25 -14.91
C SER A 68 37.23 -17.21 -16.02
N LEU A 69 37.93 -16.06 -15.95
CA LEU A 69 37.91 -15.06 -17.02
C LEU A 69 38.49 -15.62 -18.33
N GLY A 70 39.63 -16.31 -18.26
CA GLY A 70 40.25 -16.94 -19.43
C GLY A 70 39.37 -18.03 -20.05
N ILE A 71 38.81 -18.92 -19.22
CA ILE A 71 37.90 -19.98 -19.67
C ILE A 71 36.62 -19.40 -20.28
N SER A 72 36.09 -18.32 -19.73
CA SER A 72 34.90 -17.65 -20.28
C SER A 72 35.17 -17.06 -21.67
N ALA A 73 36.35 -16.45 -21.89
CA ALA A 73 36.75 -15.98 -23.21
C ALA A 73 36.88 -17.11 -24.25
N ILE A 74 37.37 -18.29 -23.82
CA ILE A 74 37.45 -19.48 -24.68
C ILE A 74 36.05 -20.00 -25.02
N VAL A 75 35.17 -20.13 -24.02
CA VAL A 75 33.76 -20.55 -24.22
C VAL A 75 33.03 -19.58 -25.15
N PHE A 76 33.27 -18.27 -25.01
CA PHE A 76 32.73 -17.25 -25.91
C PHE A 76 33.20 -17.47 -27.35
N THR A 77 34.49 -17.72 -27.56
CA THR A 77 35.07 -17.98 -28.87
C THR A 77 34.48 -19.26 -29.51
N LEU A 78 34.24 -20.31 -28.72
CA LEU A 78 33.57 -21.54 -29.17
C LEU A 78 32.12 -21.27 -29.60
N SER A 79 31.40 -20.44 -28.84
CA SER A 79 30.01 -20.05 -29.14
C SER A 79 29.92 -19.26 -30.44
N TYR A 80 30.88 -18.35 -30.67
CA TYR A 80 31.05 -17.66 -31.93
C TYR A 80 31.30 -18.62 -33.11
N GLY A 81 32.12 -19.67 -32.92
CA GLY A 81 32.35 -20.67 -33.96
C GLY A 81 31.07 -21.40 -34.38
N LEU A 82 30.21 -21.75 -33.41
CA LEU A 82 28.88 -22.31 -33.68
C LEU A 82 27.97 -21.30 -34.39
N TRP A 83 28.06 -20.01 -34.03
CA TRP A 83 27.32 -18.94 -34.69
C TRP A 83 27.70 -18.78 -36.17
N ALA A 84 29.00 -18.66 -36.47
CA ALA A 84 29.50 -18.58 -37.83
C ALA A 84 29.14 -19.83 -38.67
N THR A 85 29.15 -21.01 -38.05
CA THR A 85 28.74 -22.27 -38.69
C THR A 85 27.25 -22.24 -39.06
N SER A 86 26.39 -21.73 -38.18
CA SER A 86 24.95 -21.59 -38.45
C SER A 86 24.66 -20.68 -39.65
N ILE A 87 25.37 -19.55 -39.74
CA ILE A 87 25.25 -18.61 -40.86
C ILE A 87 25.77 -19.25 -42.16
N TRP A 88 26.86 -20.00 -42.08
CA TRP A 88 27.40 -20.73 -43.24
C TRP A 88 26.44 -21.81 -43.75
N ILE A 89 25.84 -22.60 -42.86
CA ILE A 89 24.82 -23.58 -43.23
C ILE A 89 23.61 -22.89 -43.88
N THR A 90 23.17 -21.78 -43.30
CA THR A 90 22.00 -21.03 -43.80
C THR A 90 22.26 -20.41 -45.17
N SER A 91 23.39 -19.72 -45.35
CA SER A 91 23.77 -19.13 -46.64
C SER A 91 23.97 -20.20 -47.73
N SER A 92 24.54 -21.35 -47.37
CA SER A 92 24.82 -22.43 -48.31
C SER A 92 23.57 -23.25 -48.69
N LEU A 93 22.70 -23.57 -47.72
CA LEU A 93 21.55 -24.46 -47.94
C LEU A 93 20.26 -23.71 -48.28
N VAL A 94 20.01 -22.57 -47.64
CA VAL A 94 18.75 -21.81 -47.79
C VAL A 94 18.87 -20.81 -48.93
N PHE A 95 19.95 -20.04 -48.96
CA PHE A 95 20.17 -19.00 -49.98
C PHE A 95 20.97 -19.50 -51.19
N LYS A 96 21.55 -20.71 -51.11
CA LYS A 96 22.37 -21.33 -52.17
C LYS A 96 23.54 -20.46 -52.65
N ILE A 97 24.09 -19.62 -51.77
CA ILE A 97 25.24 -18.78 -52.09
C ILE A 97 26.51 -19.51 -51.63
N PRO A 98 27.44 -19.84 -52.55
CA PRO A 98 28.60 -20.69 -52.26
C PRO A 98 29.73 -19.88 -51.60
N LEU A 99 29.50 -19.36 -50.39
CA LEU A 99 30.55 -18.70 -49.61
C LEU A 99 31.39 -19.74 -48.86
N SER A 100 32.71 -19.56 -48.85
CA SER A 100 33.58 -20.41 -48.04
C SER A 100 33.34 -20.17 -46.54
N PHE A 101 33.36 -21.23 -45.74
CA PHE A 101 33.27 -21.11 -44.27
C PHE A 101 34.33 -20.15 -43.71
N SER A 102 35.55 -20.19 -44.26
CA SER A 102 36.65 -19.29 -43.84
C SER A 102 36.31 -17.81 -43.99
N LEU A 103 35.51 -17.47 -45.00
CA LEU A 103 35.12 -16.10 -45.32
C LEU A 103 34.01 -15.63 -44.37
N ILE A 104 32.97 -16.45 -44.17
CA ILE A 104 31.89 -16.15 -43.20
C ILE A 104 32.46 -16.05 -41.79
N PHE A 105 33.35 -16.97 -41.42
CA PHE A 105 34.05 -16.90 -40.14
C PHE A 105 34.79 -15.57 -40.00
N THR A 106 35.64 -15.17 -40.96
CA THR A 106 36.34 -13.87 -40.86
C THR A 106 35.40 -12.66 -40.75
N ILE A 107 34.32 -12.61 -41.53
CA ILE A 107 33.38 -11.47 -41.54
C ILE A 107 32.65 -11.35 -40.22
N VAL A 108 32.09 -12.47 -39.73
CA VAL A 108 31.41 -12.51 -38.45
C VAL A 108 32.41 -12.23 -37.33
N GLY A 109 33.68 -12.65 -37.44
CA GLY A 109 34.69 -12.32 -36.45
C GLY A 109 35.02 -10.83 -36.39
N LEU A 110 35.10 -10.17 -37.55
CA LEU A 110 35.31 -8.71 -37.64
C LEU A 110 34.11 -7.93 -37.09
N SER A 111 32.87 -8.41 -37.27
CA SER A 111 31.68 -7.74 -36.75
C SER A 111 31.59 -7.74 -35.22
N TYR A 112 32.39 -8.54 -34.52
CA TYR A 112 32.50 -8.52 -33.06
C TYR A 112 33.52 -7.50 -32.53
N ALA A 113 34.20 -6.73 -33.40
CA ALA A 113 35.13 -5.68 -32.97
C ALA A 113 34.52 -4.66 -31.97
N PRO A 114 33.24 -4.23 -32.09
CA PRO A 114 32.60 -3.39 -31.07
C PRO A 114 32.57 -4.02 -29.68
N GLN A 115 32.43 -5.35 -29.59
CA GLN A 115 32.41 -6.09 -28.32
C GLN A 115 33.77 -6.12 -27.61
N MET A 116 34.85 -5.65 -28.25
CA MET A 116 36.11 -5.38 -27.54
C MET A 116 35.95 -4.29 -26.48
N LEU A 117 34.90 -3.45 -26.56
CA LEU A 117 34.49 -2.51 -25.51
C LEU A 117 33.54 -3.14 -24.47
N GLY A 118 33.31 -4.46 -24.51
CA GLY A 118 32.43 -5.19 -23.60
C GLY A 118 32.76 -5.04 -22.12
N PHE A 119 33.99 -4.67 -21.74
CA PHE A 119 34.35 -4.34 -20.37
C PHE A 119 33.53 -3.16 -19.81
N LEU A 120 33.04 -2.24 -20.66
CA LEU A 120 32.16 -1.13 -20.28
C LEU A 120 30.77 -1.59 -19.82
N ILE A 121 30.38 -2.84 -20.10
CA ILE A 121 29.17 -3.45 -19.53
C ILE A 121 29.28 -3.53 -18.01
N GLY A 122 30.49 -3.58 -17.47
CA GLY A 122 30.75 -3.52 -16.04
C GLY A 122 30.56 -2.14 -15.41
N LEU A 123 30.25 -1.10 -16.20
CA LEU A 123 29.93 0.21 -15.64
C LEU A 123 28.61 0.15 -14.86
N PRO A 124 28.59 0.65 -13.61
CA PRO A 124 27.36 0.76 -12.84
C PRO A 124 26.31 1.60 -13.58
N TYR A 125 25.07 1.11 -13.55
CA TYR A 125 23.86 1.65 -14.15
C TYR A 125 23.84 1.69 -15.69
N LEU A 126 24.83 2.32 -16.33
CA LEU A 126 24.90 2.48 -17.79
C LEU A 126 25.30 1.21 -18.54
N GLY A 127 25.97 0.27 -17.87
CA GLY A 127 26.57 -0.91 -18.51
C GLY A 127 25.59 -1.79 -19.27
N ILE A 128 24.34 -1.92 -18.79
CA ILE A 128 23.30 -2.70 -19.48
C ILE A 128 22.94 -2.04 -20.82
N ALA A 129 22.72 -0.72 -20.83
CA ALA A 129 22.41 0.02 -22.05
C ALA A 129 23.57 0.00 -23.04
N ILE A 130 24.81 0.16 -22.57
CA ILE A 130 26.02 0.02 -23.39
C ILE A 130 26.09 -1.38 -24.00
N GLY A 131 25.80 -2.44 -23.23
CA GLY A 131 25.77 -3.81 -23.74
C GLY A 131 24.76 -4.00 -24.87
N VAL A 132 23.56 -3.42 -24.75
CA VAL A 132 22.55 -3.42 -25.83
C VAL A 132 23.06 -2.66 -27.05
N LEU A 133 23.64 -1.47 -26.89
CA LEU A 133 24.20 -0.68 -27.98
C LEU A 133 25.32 -1.41 -28.72
N LEU A 134 26.29 -1.98 -27.99
CA LEU A 134 27.38 -2.77 -28.59
C LEU A 134 26.85 -3.99 -29.35
N SER A 135 25.81 -4.64 -28.82
CA SER A 135 25.16 -5.79 -29.46
C SER A 135 24.44 -5.38 -30.76
N ILE A 136 23.70 -4.28 -30.76
CA ILE A 136 23.07 -3.72 -31.96
C ILE A 136 24.15 -3.33 -32.99
N TRP A 137 25.23 -2.68 -32.55
CA TRP A 137 26.32 -2.27 -33.45
C TRP A 137 27.03 -3.45 -34.08
N SER A 138 27.23 -4.53 -33.32
CA SER A 138 27.83 -5.77 -33.82
C SER A 138 26.93 -6.46 -34.85
N LEU A 139 25.60 -6.40 -34.66
CA LEU A 139 24.62 -6.90 -35.62
C LEU A 139 24.62 -6.08 -36.92
N LEU A 140 24.71 -4.75 -36.81
CA LEU A 140 24.84 -3.86 -37.97
C LEU A 140 26.14 -4.11 -38.74
N ALA A 141 27.27 -4.23 -38.04
CA ALA A 141 28.56 -4.58 -38.64
C ALA A 141 28.51 -5.94 -39.35
N GLN A 142 27.77 -6.89 -38.78
CA GLN A 142 27.57 -8.21 -39.39
C GLN A 142 26.74 -8.12 -40.67
N PHE A 143 25.67 -7.32 -40.66
CA PHE A 143 24.83 -7.06 -41.83
C PHE A 143 25.65 -6.44 -42.97
N VAL A 144 26.36 -5.34 -42.70
CA VAL A 144 27.20 -4.64 -43.69
C VAL A 144 28.28 -5.58 -44.25
N GLY A 145 28.93 -6.37 -43.38
CA GLY A 145 29.96 -7.31 -43.82
C GLY A 145 29.45 -8.43 -44.72
N LEU A 146 28.24 -8.95 -44.46
CA LEU A 146 27.62 -9.99 -45.31
C LEU A 146 27.09 -9.43 -46.62
N GLU A 147 26.45 -8.26 -46.60
CA GLU A 147 25.96 -7.54 -47.78
C GLU A 147 27.11 -7.26 -48.77
N THR A 148 28.22 -6.71 -48.26
CA THR A 148 29.38 -6.30 -49.06
C THR A 148 30.01 -7.44 -49.86
N ILE A 149 29.95 -8.67 -49.34
CA ILE A 149 30.73 -9.80 -49.87
C ILE A 149 29.88 -10.77 -50.69
N ALA A 150 28.59 -10.84 -50.42
CA ALA A 150 27.75 -11.93 -50.94
C ALA A 150 26.73 -11.51 -52.01
N ILE A 151 26.70 -10.22 -52.41
CA ILE A 151 25.73 -9.68 -53.39
C ILE A 151 24.31 -10.15 -53.06
N PHE A 152 23.93 -10.04 -51.78
CA PHE A 152 22.56 -10.27 -51.36
C PHE A 152 21.71 -9.06 -51.80
N ASP A 153 20.49 -9.28 -52.31
CA ASP A 153 19.48 -8.21 -52.36
C ASP A 153 19.24 -7.66 -50.94
N ASP A 154 18.95 -6.36 -50.78
CA ASP A 154 18.95 -5.60 -49.50
C ASP A 154 18.33 -6.32 -48.28
N TRP A 155 17.31 -7.17 -48.50
CA TRP A 155 16.63 -7.91 -47.43
C TRP A 155 17.16 -9.33 -47.17
N SER A 156 17.88 -9.94 -48.11
CA SER A 156 18.29 -11.34 -48.05
C SER A 156 19.40 -11.58 -47.00
N ALA A 157 20.30 -10.62 -46.79
CA ALA A 157 21.34 -10.71 -45.75
C ALA A 157 20.76 -10.66 -44.33
N PHE A 158 19.72 -9.83 -44.13
CA PHE A 158 19.00 -9.74 -42.87
C PHE A 158 18.24 -11.04 -42.58
N ILE A 159 17.51 -11.57 -43.58
CA ILE A 159 16.78 -12.84 -43.45
C ILE A 159 17.75 -14.01 -43.25
N CYS A 160 18.92 -14.02 -43.90
CA CYS A 160 19.96 -15.03 -43.69
C CYS A 160 20.50 -15.01 -42.26
N THR A 161 20.70 -13.82 -41.69
CA THR A 161 21.12 -13.68 -40.29
C THR A 161 20.03 -14.13 -39.32
N LEU A 162 18.75 -13.81 -39.61
CA LEU A 162 17.59 -14.21 -38.80
C LEU A 162 17.35 -15.73 -38.85
N ILE A 163 17.40 -16.35 -40.04
CA ILE A 163 17.28 -17.80 -40.19
C ILE A 163 18.50 -18.49 -39.56
N GLY A 164 19.70 -17.94 -39.71
CA GLY A 164 20.89 -18.39 -39.01
C GLY A 164 20.72 -18.38 -37.49
N TRP A 165 20.05 -17.36 -36.94
CA TRP A 165 19.65 -17.31 -35.53
C TRP A 165 18.69 -18.42 -35.14
N VAL A 166 17.66 -18.68 -35.96
CA VAL A 166 16.72 -19.80 -35.73
C VAL A 166 17.43 -21.16 -35.78
N VAL A 167 18.33 -21.36 -36.75
CA VAL A 167 19.14 -22.58 -36.87
C VAL A 167 20.06 -22.75 -35.64
N LEU A 168 20.67 -21.67 -35.15
CA LEU A 168 21.45 -21.68 -33.91
C LEU A 168 20.57 -22.09 -32.71
N GLN A 169 19.35 -21.55 -32.59
CA GLN A 169 18.41 -21.91 -31.53
C GLN A 169 18.00 -23.39 -31.59
N ILE A 170 17.76 -23.93 -32.80
CA ILE A 170 17.44 -25.35 -33.01
C ILE A 170 18.65 -26.22 -32.62
N LEU A 171 19.85 -25.86 -33.08
CA LEU A 171 21.08 -26.58 -32.74
C LEU A 171 21.36 -26.57 -31.23
N GLN A 172 21.18 -25.43 -30.55
CA GLN A 172 21.32 -25.31 -29.10
C GLN A 172 20.32 -26.17 -28.32
N ARG A 173 19.08 -26.33 -28.83
CA ARG A 173 18.01 -27.07 -28.15
C ARG A 173 17.99 -28.57 -28.44
N THR A 174 18.55 -29.01 -29.57
CA THR A 174 18.59 -30.42 -30.01
C THR A 174 19.91 -31.11 -29.67
N ILE A 175 21.01 -30.69 -30.31
CA ILE A 175 22.35 -31.30 -30.20
C ILE A 175 23.25 -30.51 -29.21
N GLY A 176 22.86 -29.29 -28.85
CA GLY A 176 23.66 -28.38 -28.01
C GLY A 176 23.51 -28.54 -26.51
N ARG A 177 22.57 -29.36 -26.00
CA ARG A 177 22.42 -29.62 -24.55
C ARG A 177 23.69 -30.22 -23.91
N PRO A 178 24.38 -31.21 -24.51
CA PRO A 178 25.67 -31.71 -24.02
C PRO A 178 26.77 -30.64 -24.06
N ILE A 179 26.80 -29.79 -25.09
CA ILE A 179 27.79 -28.71 -25.24
C ILE A 179 27.58 -27.63 -24.17
N LEU A 180 26.33 -27.26 -23.89
CA LEU A 180 25.97 -26.32 -22.82
C LEU A 180 26.23 -26.92 -21.43
N ALA A 181 26.05 -28.23 -21.25
CA ALA A 181 26.40 -28.93 -20.02
C ALA A 181 27.93 -28.98 -19.82
N PHE A 182 28.69 -29.24 -20.89
CA PHE A 182 30.15 -29.23 -20.88
C PHE A 182 30.70 -27.82 -20.61
N SER A 183 30.16 -26.80 -21.27
CA SER A 183 30.51 -25.40 -21.01
C SER A 183 30.23 -25.00 -19.56
N ARG A 184 29.06 -25.35 -19.02
CA ARG A 184 28.74 -25.12 -17.59
C ARG A 184 29.67 -25.87 -16.65
N TRP A 185 29.97 -27.14 -16.94
CA TRP A 185 30.92 -27.92 -16.17
C TRP A 185 32.31 -27.28 -16.16
N LEU A 186 32.80 -26.83 -17.33
CA LEU A 186 34.11 -26.19 -17.47
C LEU A 186 34.16 -24.85 -16.71
N SER A 187 33.11 -24.04 -16.79
CA SER A 187 32.99 -22.79 -16.03
C SER A 187 32.94 -23.04 -14.51
N ASN A 188 32.19 -24.04 -14.06
CA ASN A 188 32.13 -24.42 -12.63
C ASN A 188 33.46 -24.99 -12.13
N TRP A 189 34.17 -25.77 -12.96
CA TRP A 189 35.49 -26.27 -12.63
C TRP A 189 36.50 -25.13 -12.48
N ALA A 190 36.49 -24.17 -13.41
CA ALA A 190 37.35 -22.99 -13.37
C ALA A 190 37.08 -22.10 -12.16
N ALA A 191 35.81 -21.85 -11.85
CA ALA A 191 35.39 -21.08 -10.67
C ALA A 191 35.59 -21.86 -9.36
N GLY A 192 35.53 -23.18 -9.45
CA GLY A 192 35.67 -24.11 -8.35
C GLY A 192 34.50 -24.07 -7.35
N THR A 193 33.34 -23.63 -7.82
CA THR A 193 32.03 -23.63 -7.17
C THR A 193 30.96 -23.74 -8.26
N SER A 194 29.73 -24.11 -7.91
CA SER A 194 28.60 -24.07 -8.84
C SER A 194 28.18 -22.62 -9.06
N LEU A 195 28.44 -22.09 -10.26
CA LEU A 195 28.10 -20.71 -10.60
C LEU A 195 26.60 -20.55 -10.81
N ILE A 196 25.97 -19.73 -9.97
CA ILE A 196 24.64 -19.18 -10.25
C ILE A 196 24.82 -18.03 -11.24
N THR A 197 24.26 -18.19 -12.43
CA THR A 197 24.39 -17.25 -13.56
C THR A 197 23.06 -16.62 -13.96
N ASP A 198 21.94 -17.17 -13.50
CA ASP A 198 20.62 -16.60 -13.72
C ASP A 198 20.47 -15.30 -12.90
N PRO A 199 20.15 -14.15 -13.54
CA PRO A 199 20.08 -12.87 -12.84
C PRO A 199 19.08 -12.85 -11.68
N LYS A 200 17.94 -13.54 -11.79
CA LYS A 200 16.92 -13.58 -10.73
C LYS A 200 17.36 -14.43 -9.55
N GLN A 201 17.91 -15.62 -9.81
CA GLN A 201 18.49 -16.45 -8.76
C GLN A 201 19.67 -15.77 -8.07
N LEU A 202 20.48 -15.01 -8.82
CA LEU A 202 21.59 -14.24 -8.27
C LEU A 202 21.09 -13.13 -7.36
N GLU A 203 20.11 -12.35 -7.81
CA GLU A 203 19.45 -11.32 -7.00
C GLU A 203 18.84 -11.92 -5.73
N GLN A 204 18.11 -13.02 -5.84
CA GLN A 204 17.53 -13.71 -4.70
C GLN A 204 18.59 -14.21 -3.71
N MET A 205 19.68 -14.81 -4.18
CA MET A 205 20.80 -15.24 -3.33
C MET A 205 21.43 -14.06 -2.58
N LEU A 206 21.58 -12.92 -3.25
CA LEU A 206 22.11 -11.70 -2.63
C LEU A 206 21.14 -11.13 -1.59
N MET A 207 19.82 -11.20 -1.85
CA MET A 207 18.79 -10.71 -0.94
C MET A 207 18.55 -11.62 0.27
N ASP A 208 18.64 -12.94 0.09
CA ASP A 208 18.43 -13.94 1.14
C ASP A 208 19.61 -14.04 2.11
N GLY A 209 20.80 -13.60 1.68
CA GLY A 209 22.04 -13.81 2.41
C GLY A 209 22.44 -15.28 2.32
N SER A 210 23.67 -15.56 1.90
CA SER A 210 24.20 -16.93 1.95
C SER A 210 24.36 -17.38 3.41
N ASP A 211 23.51 -18.30 3.87
CA ASP A 211 23.56 -19.10 5.11
C ASP A 211 23.79 -18.33 6.43
N PRO A 212 22.98 -18.54 7.50
CA PRO A 212 23.09 -17.81 8.74
C PRO A 212 24.30 -18.26 9.56
N GLN A 213 25.47 -17.72 9.26
CA GLN A 213 26.56 -17.55 10.24
C GLN A 213 26.47 -16.18 10.94
N LEU A 214 25.27 -15.62 11.03
CA LEU A 214 24.97 -14.37 11.74
C LEU A 214 24.48 -14.59 13.18
N VAL A 215 24.71 -15.77 13.77
CA VAL A 215 24.44 -16.03 15.20
C VAL A 215 25.62 -16.78 15.84
N THR A 216 26.72 -16.07 16.11
CA THR A 216 27.68 -16.50 17.16
C THR A 216 28.61 -15.40 17.69
N VAL A 217 28.54 -14.16 17.20
CA VAL A 217 29.46 -13.11 17.68
C VAL A 217 29.11 -12.61 19.09
N GLY A 218 27.90 -12.89 19.60
CA GLY A 218 27.48 -12.48 20.95
C GLY A 218 28.01 -13.35 22.11
N LYS A 219 28.62 -14.52 21.84
CA LYS A 219 29.09 -15.44 22.89
C LYS A 219 30.61 -15.64 22.91
N GLU A 220 31.29 -15.38 21.81
CA GLU A 220 32.76 -15.51 21.69
C GLU A 220 33.49 -14.28 22.29
N LEU A 221 32.87 -13.09 22.25
CA LEU A 221 33.47 -11.84 22.77
C LEU A 221 33.65 -11.79 24.29
N TRP A 222 33.01 -12.69 25.06
CA TRP A 222 33.19 -12.80 26.52
C TRP A 222 34.13 -13.93 26.93
N LEU A 223 34.49 -14.84 26.02
CA LEU A 223 35.39 -15.97 26.29
C LEU A 223 36.83 -15.71 25.79
N GLU A 224 37.02 -14.83 24.81
CA GLU A 224 38.35 -14.44 24.33
C GLU A 224 38.99 -13.28 25.11
N ALA A 225 38.23 -12.58 25.96
CA ALA A 225 38.75 -11.48 26.80
C ALA A 225 39.50 -11.97 28.06
N GLU A 226 39.49 -13.27 28.36
CA GLU A 226 40.10 -13.85 29.57
C GLU A 226 41.30 -14.77 29.30
N GLN A 227 41.69 -14.97 28.04
CA GLN A 227 42.85 -15.80 27.71
C GLN A 227 43.83 -15.10 26.77
N GLN A 228 44.96 -14.73 27.39
CA GLN A 228 46.33 -14.63 26.86
C GLN A 228 46.97 -13.23 26.85
N GLU A 229 47.70 -13.05 27.94
CA GLU A 229 48.95 -12.32 28.06
C GLU A 229 49.96 -12.60 26.92
N GLU A 230 50.86 -11.63 26.79
CA GLU A 230 51.97 -11.41 25.88
C GLU A 230 52.82 -12.64 25.46
N THR A 231 53.22 -12.69 24.19
CA THR A 231 54.65 -12.64 23.78
C THR A 231 54.83 -12.38 22.28
N PRO A 232 55.96 -11.77 21.85
CA PRO A 232 56.11 -11.17 20.52
C PRO A 232 56.82 -12.10 19.52
N GLN A 233 56.40 -12.09 18.25
CA GLN A 233 57.25 -12.58 17.15
C GLN A 233 57.26 -11.60 15.96
N ARG A 234 58.48 -11.18 15.62
CA ARG A 234 58.84 -10.35 14.47
C ARG A 234 58.87 -11.19 13.17
N LYS A 235 58.17 -10.69 12.12
CA LYS A 235 58.54 -10.48 10.68
C LYS A 235 59.18 -11.65 9.86
N PRO A 236 58.93 -11.78 8.53
CA PRO A 236 59.20 -10.68 7.59
C PRO A 236 58.27 -10.45 6.37
N SER A 237 58.25 -9.15 6.03
CA SER A 237 58.16 -8.46 4.73
C SER A 237 57.58 -9.16 3.48
N SER A 238 56.46 -8.63 3.00
CA SER A 238 55.83 -8.94 1.70
C SER A 238 56.35 -8.06 0.55
N TRP A 239 57.66 -7.89 0.43
CA TRP A 239 58.27 -7.14 -0.70
C TRP A 239 58.50 -8.02 -1.94
N ILE A 240 58.51 -9.35 -1.77
CA ILE A 240 58.73 -10.32 -2.86
C ILE A 240 57.57 -10.34 -3.88
N LYS A 241 56.37 -9.90 -3.49
CA LYS A 241 55.20 -9.82 -4.40
C LYS A 241 55.30 -8.65 -5.40
N PHE A 242 56.12 -7.63 -5.11
CA PHE A 242 56.32 -6.47 -5.98
C PHE A 242 57.45 -6.66 -7.00
N ILE A 243 58.42 -7.55 -6.73
CA ILE A 243 59.54 -7.82 -7.63
C ILE A 243 59.07 -8.55 -8.90
N ALA A 244 58.08 -9.44 -8.81
CA ALA A 244 57.54 -10.15 -9.98
C ALA A 244 56.75 -9.23 -10.93
N ILE A 245 56.03 -8.25 -10.38
CA ILE A 245 55.26 -7.26 -11.16
C ILE A 245 56.19 -6.20 -11.75
N ALA A 246 57.21 -5.76 -11.00
CA ALA A 246 58.24 -4.86 -11.49
C ALA A 246 59.11 -5.52 -12.57
N ALA A 247 59.45 -6.82 -12.45
CA ALA A 247 60.21 -7.56 -13.46
C ALA A 247 59.41 -7.72 -14.77
N LEU A 248 58.09 -7.94 -14.69
CA LEU A 248 57.22 -8.05 -15.87
C LEU A 248 57.05 -6.70 -16.59
N ALA A 249 56.95 -5.61 -15.84
CA ALA A 249 56.89 -4.26 -16.39
C ALA A 249 58.25 -3.81 -16.98
N LEU A 250 59.37 -4.18 -16.35
CA LEU A 250 60.71 -3.90 -16.86
C LEU A 250 61.03 -4.70 -18.13
N LEU A 251 60.55 -5.95 -18.24
CA LEU A 251 60.68 -6.78 -19.43
C LEU A 251 59.86 -6.23 -20.60
N LEU A 252 58.68 -5.66 -20.33
CA LEU A 252 57.85 -4.98 -21.35
C LEU A 252 58.49 -3.69 -21.84
N VAL A 253 59.16 -2.93 -20.96
CA VAL A 253 59.87 -1.70 -21.32
C VAL A 253 61.17 -1.99 -22.10
N LEU A 254 61.88 -3.07 -21.78
CA LEU A 254 63.09 -3.52 -22.48
C LEU A 254 62.82 -4.11 -23.87
N ILE A 255 61.60 -4.59 -24.13
CA ILE A 255 61.17 -5.11 -25.46
C ILE A 255 60.69 -3.99 -26.38
N LEU A 256 60.36 -2.80 -25.85
CA LEU A 256 59.73 -1.70 -26.59
C LEU A 256 60.65 -0.51 -26.91
N THR A 257 61.95 -0.57 -26.60
CA THR A 257 62.91 0.51 -26.88
C THR A 257 63.79 0.22 -28.09
N PRO A 258 63.71 1.01 -29.18
CA PRO A 258 64.65 0.89 -30.30
C PRO A 258 66.00 1.52 -29.93
N THR A 259 67.05 0.71 -29.93
CA THR A 259 68.44 1.14 -29.82
C THR A 259 68.94 1.56 -31.20
N ASP A 260 69.07 2.87 -31.43
CA ASP A 260 70.02 3.45 -32.39
C ASP A 260 70.07 4.99 -32.25
N LYS A 261 71.16 5.51 -31.66
CA LYS A 261 71.97 6.70 -32.08
C LYS A 261 72.58 7.57 -30.95
N ASN A 262 73.91 7.71 -31.06
CA ASN A 262 74.89 8.77 -30.75
C ASN A 262 74.65 9.84 -29.62
N PRO A 263 75.58 10.07 -28.66
CA PRO A 263 75.34 10.85 -27.43
C PRO A 263 75.30 12.39 -27.56
N PHE A 264 75.44 12.97 -28.74
CA PHE A 264 75.54 14.44 -28.91
C PHE A 264 74.18 15.15 -29.09
N TYR A 265 73.07 14.41 -29.25
CA TYR A 265 71.71 14.98 -29.42
C TYR A 265 70.87 15.01 -28.12
N ILE A 266 71.40 14.48 -27.01
CA ILE A 266 70.67 14.33 -25.74
C ILE A 266 70.43 15.67 -25.04
N TRP A 267 71.31 16.66 -25.23
CA TRP A 267 71.23 17.93 -24.50
C TRP A 267 70.17 18.91 -25.00
N PHE A 268 69.73 18.83 -26.26
CA PHE A 268 68.69 19.72 -26.81
C PHE A 268 67.27 19.10 -26.82
N GLY A 269 67.13 17.78 -26.73
CA GLY A 269 65.84 17.07 -26.66
C GLY A 269 65.17 17.06 -25.28
N LEU A 270 65.97 17.21 -24.21
CA LEU A 270 65.50 17.16 -22.81
C LEU A 270 64.46 18.24 -22.44
N LEU A 271 64.44 19.38 -23.12
CA LEU A 271 63.48 20.46 -22.86
C LEU A 271 62.10 20.25 -23.53
N ASN A 272 62.04 19.53 -24.66
CA ASN A 272 60.78 19.26 -25.38
C ASN A 272 60.15 17.92 -24.93
N ASP A 273 60.99 16.93 -24.60
CA ASP A 273 60.52 15.64 -24.09
C ASP A 273 60.08 15.70 -22.62
N SER A 274 60.62 16.60 -21.79
CA SER A 274 60.13 16.78 -20.40
C SER A 274 58.71 17.35 -20.36
N PHE A 275 58.34 18.24 -21.30
CA PHE A 275 56.99 18.78 -21.41
C PHE A 275 56.02 17.75 -22.00
N ARG A 276 56.43 16.99 -23.02
CA ARG A 276 55.65 15.84 -23.55
C ARG A 276 55.53 14.70 -22.55
N LEU A 277 56.56 14.44 -21.74
CA LEU A 277 56.53 13.48 -20.65
C LEU A 277 55.59 13.97 -19.54
N GLY A 278 55.63 15.26 -19.20
CA GLY A 278 54.67 15.89 -18.29
C GLY A 278 53.23 15.75 -18.77
N LEU A 279 52.95 16.07 -20.04
CA LEU A 279 51.63 15.88 -20.66
C LEU A 279 51.21 14.40 -20.72
N LYS A 280 52.13 13.48 -21.05
CA LYS A 280 51.86 12.03 -21.03
C LYS A 280 51.63 11.51 -19.62
N LEU A 281 52.37 11.99 -18.63
CA LEU A 281 52.18 11.63 -17.22
C LEU A 281 50.86 12.20 -16.68
N ILE A 282 50.45 13.40 -17.09
CA ILE A 282 49.12 13.96 -16.82
C ILE A 282 48.05 13.10 -17.48
N GLN A 283 48.20 12.74 -18.75
CA GLN A 283 47.28 11.86 -19.46
C GLN A 283 47.19 10.47 -18.80
N TYR A 284 48.32 9.87 -18.43
CA TYR A 284 48.36 8.58 -17.71
C TYR A 284 47.79 8.69 -16.30
N SER A 285 47.99 9.82 -15.61
CA SER A 285 47.39 10.09 -14.31
C SER A 285 45.87 10.25 -14.41
N LEU A 286 45.37 10.94 -15.44
CA LEU A 286 43.94 11.07 -15.74
C LEU A 286 43.32 9.71 -16.10
N ILE A 287 44.00 8.89 -16.90
CA ILE A 287 43.56 7.52 -17.23
C ILE A 287 43.57 6.64 -15.98
N ALA A 288 44.64 6.67 -15.17
CA ALA A 288 44.74 5.90 -13.94
C ALA A 288 43.67 6.31 -12.92
N LEU A 289 43.34 7.60 -12.86
CA LEU A 289 42.28 8.14 -12.03
C LEU A 289 40.89 7.70 -12.50
N LEU A 290 40.63 7.76 -13.82
CA LEU A 290 39.39 7.27 -14.41
C LEU A 290 39.21 5.77 -14.18
N ILE A 291 40.29 4.99 -14.30
CA ILE A 291 40.30 3.57 -13.94
C ILE A 291 39.97 3.41 -12.44
N SER A 292 40.61 4.15 -11.55
CA SER A 292 40.33 4.09 -10.10
C SER A 292 38.84 4.36 -9.77
N ILE A 293 38.22 5.32 -10.46
CA ILE A 293 36.78 5.64 -10.31
C ILE A 293 35.90 4.50 -10.85
N ILE A 294 36.22 3.93 -12.01
CA ILE A 294 35.50 2.78 -12.58
C ILE A 294 35.64 1.54 -11.69
N LEU A 295 36.75 1.40 -10.98
CA LEU A 295 37.01 0.30 -10.07
C LEU A 295 36.35 0.46 -8.68
N THR A 296 35.59 1.53 -8.44
CA THR A 296 34.81 1.73 -7.19
C THR A 296 33.98 0.50 -6.75
N PRO A 297 33.26 -0.21 -7.65
CA PRO A 297 32.49 -1.38 -7.26
C PRO A 297 33.35 -2.53 -6.72
N LEU A 298 34.65 -2.60 -7.07
CA LEU A 298 35.52 -3.69 -6.64
C LEU A 298 35.69 -3.74 -5.11
N GLU A 299 35.57 -2.60 -4.43
CA GLU A 299 35.60 -2.57 -2.97
C GLU A 299 34.46 -3.41 -2.38
N SER A 300 33.23 -3.12 -2.76
CA SER A 300 32.01 -3.80 -2.30
C SER A 300 32.00 -5.26 -2.74
N LEU A 301 32.43 -5.53 -3.96
CA LEU A 301 32.52 -6.87 -4.52
C LEU A 301 33.58 -7.73 -3.81
N SER A 302 34.74 -7.16 -3.51
CA SER A 302 35.81 -7.88 -2.79
C SER A 302 35.43 -8.13 -1.33
N TRP A 303 34.71 -7.18 -0.72
CA TRP A 303 34.11 -7.35 0.61
C TRP A 303 33.12 -8.51 0.62
N TRP A 304 32.18 -8.55 -0.32
CA TRP A 304 31.22 -9.65 -0.46
C TRP A 304 31.88 -11.01 -0.69
N ALA A 305 32.89 -11.04 -1.56
CA ALA A 305 33.64 -12.25 -1.87
C ALA A 305 34.51 -12.75 -0.69
N GLY A 306 34.55 -12.01 0.42
CA GLY A 306 35.31 -12.36 1.62
C GLY A 306 36.82 -12.18 1.47
N TRP A 307 37.27 -11.44 0.46
CA TRP A 307 38.70 -11.27 0.17
C TRP A 307 39.42 -10.43 1.23
N TYR A 308 38.68 -9.63 2.01
CA TYR A 308 39.21 -8.85 3.13
C TYR A 308 39.20 -9.59 4.49
N GLY A 309 38.56 -10.76 4.58
CA GLY A 309 38.33 -11.49 5.83
C GLY A 309 37.33 -10.81 6.78
N SER A 310 37.02 -11.45 7.90
CA SER A 310 36.16 -10.91 8.95
C SER A 310 36.96 -9.90 9.79
N GLN A 311 36.65 -8.61 9.68
CA GLN A 311 37.24 -7.58 10.55
C GLN A 311 36.12 -6.83 11.29
N PRO A 312 36.29 -6.55 12.61
CA PRO A 312 35.33 -5.74 13.35
C PRO A 312 35.26 -4.32 12.80
N LEU A 313 34.12 -3.65 13.01
CA LEU A 313 33.94 -2.26 12.62
C LEU A 313 34.90 -1.38 13.43
N GLN A 314 35.86 -0.74 12.76
CA GLN A 314 36.91 0.04 13.43
C GLN A 314 36.42 1.41 13.91
N ASN A 315 35.43 1.99 13.25
CA ASN A 315 34.83 3.26 13.64
C ASN A 315 33.30 3.14 13.56
N PRO A 316 32.60 3.08 14.71
CA PRO A 316 31.14 3.03 14.75
C PRO A 316 30.47 4.39 14.49
N GLY A 317 31.22 5.50 14.40
CA GLY A 317 30.68 6.86 14.33
C GLY A 317 30.84 7.58 15.67
N GLN A 318 29.98 8.56 15.91
CA GLN A 318 29.85 9.28 17.19
C GLN A 318 28.40 9.76 17.38
N LEU A 319 27.93 9.82 18.62
CA LEU A 319 26.69 10.54 18.93
C LEU A 319 26.92 12.04 18.78
N VAL A 320 25.89 12.79 18.34
CA VAL A 320 25.94 14.25 18.31
C VAL A 320 25.98 14.80 19.73
N GLU A 321 25.07 14.31 20.58
CA GLU A 321 25.02 14.57 22.01
C GLU A 321 24.99 13.23 22.77
N GLU A 322 25.62 13.17 23.95
CA GLU A 322 25.62 11.96 24.77
C GLU A 322 24.21 11.69 25.32
N ALA A 323 23.78 10.42 25.28
CA ALA A 323 22.47 10.04 25.78
C ALA A 323 22.38 10.26 27.30
N CYS A 324 21.28 10.86 27.76
CA CYS A 324 21.00 11.05 29.18
C CYS A 324 20.81 9.70 29.89
N PRO A 325 21.60 9.36 30.94
CA PRO A 325 21.53 8.04 31.59
C PRO A 325 20.16 7.68 32.17
N ASP A 326 19.40 8.71 32.58
CA ASP A 326 18.10 8.54 33.24
C ASP A 326 16.91 8.51 32.25
N THR A 327 17.15 8.74 30.96
CA THR A 327 16.10 8.80 29.94
C THR A 327 16.31 7.69 28.89
N PRO A 328 15.43 6.68 28.82
CA PRO A 328 15.58 5.61 27.83
C PRO A 328 15.36 6.14 26.41
N ILE A 329 16.27 5.78 25.51
CA ILE A 329 16.16 6.11 24.09
C ILE A 329 14.96 5.38 23.50
N ASN A 330 14.06 6.12 22.84
CA ASN A 330 12.89 5.58 22.15
C ASN A 330 12.92 5.80 20.64
N HIS A 331 13.97 6.47 20.11
CA HIS A 331 14.17 6.68 18.68
C HIS A 331 15.65 6.81 18.34
N TYR A 332 16.11 6.15 17.28
CA TYR A 332 17.47 6.30 16.76
C TYR A 332 17.48 7.00 15.41
N VAL A 333 18.37 7.97 15.22
CA VAL A 333 18.54 8.72 13.98
C VAL A 333 19.97 8.53 13.48
N VAL A 334 20.15 8.20 12.20
CA VAL A 334 21.48 8.07 11.60
C VAL A 334 21.61 8.98 10.38
N TYR A 335 22.64 9.83 10.37
CA TYR A 335 22.89 10.78 9.29
C TYR A 335 23.86 10.21 8.23
N LEU A 336 23.46 10.32 6.97
CA LEU A 336 24.22 9.92 5.79
C LEU A 336 24.42 11.12 4.84
N ASP A 337 25.69 11.52 4.69
CA ASP A 337 26.05 12.76 4.00
C ASP A 337 26.15 12.64 2.47
N GLY A 338 26.23 13.81 1.82
CA GLY A 338 26.32 13.96 0.37
C GLY A 338 27.65 13.52 -0.24
N ILE A 339 27.74 13.59 -1.58
CA ILE A 339 28.86 13.05 -2.36
C ILE A 339 30.21 13.76 -2.10
N ASN A 340 30.20 14.89 -1.41
CA ASN A 340 31.40 15.63 -1.03
C ASN A 340 32.18 14.97 0.13
N GLN A 341 31.60 13.97 0.80
CA GLN A 341 32.22 13.35 1.96
C GLN A 341 33.44 12.48 1.57
N GLY A 342 34.64 12.95 1.93
CA GLY A 342 35.92 12.23 1.78
C GLY A 342 36.52 11.70 3.09
N SER A 343 36.06 12.22 4.23
CA SER A 343 36.56 11.91 5.58
C SER A 343 35.42 11.80 6.60
N TYR A 344 35.75 11.57 7.87
CA TYR A 344 34.76 11.57 8.97
C TYR A 344 34.32 12.98 9.38
N GLN A 345 35.08 14.02 9.03
CA GLN A 345 34.73 15.41 9.31
C GLN A 345 33.72 15.90 8.27
N TYR A 346 32.61 16.47 8.75
CA TYR A 346 31.61 17.06 7.88
C TYR A 346 31.93 18.52 7.54
N LEU A 347 31.22 19.05 6.55
CA LEU A 347 31.26 20.49 6.26
C LEU A 347 30.64 21.28 7.43
N PRO A 348 31.08 22.53 7.70
CA PRO A 348 30.57 23.32 8.81
C PRO A 348 29.04 23.50 8.81
N GLU A 349 28.42 23.60 7.64
CA GLU A 349 26.96 23.66 7.47
C GLU A 349 26.24 22.39 7.94
N VAL A 350 26.84 21.21 7.71
CA VAL A 350 26.31 19.92 8.14
C VAL A 350 26.49 19.72 9.64
N GLU A 351 27.64 20.09 10.21
CA GLU A 351 27.85 20.02 11.66
C GLU A 351 26.84 20.92 12.40
N ARG A 352 26.67 22.17 11.95
CA ARG A 352 25.65 23.07 12.51
C ARG A 352 24.24 22.48 12.44
N PHE A 353 23.86 21.90 11.29
CA PHE A 353 22.56 21.23 11.17
C PHE A 353 22.36 20.11 12.18
N LEU A 354 23.38 19.26 12.40
CA LEU A 354 23.27 18.15 13.33
C LEU A 354 23.21 18.64 14.78
N ASP A 355 24.01 19.65 15.12
CA ASP A 355 24.03 20.23 16.47
C ASP A 355 22.69 20.97 16.77
N ASP A 356 22.18 21.77 15.83
CA ASP A 356 20.88 22.44 15.95
C ASP A 356 19.72 21.43 16.01
N LEU A 357 19.81 20.34 15.24
CA LEU A 357 18.82 19.26 15.29
C LEU A 357 18.83 18.55 16.64
N ALA A 358 20.00 18.23 17.18
CA ALA A 358 20.12 17.61 18.51
C ALA A 358 19.52 18.52 19.59
N THR A 359 19.83 19.81 19.55
CA THR A 359 19.27 20.82 20.46
C THR A 359 17.73 20.95 20.34
N ALA A 360 17.19 20.76 19.13
CA ALA A 360 15.74 20.85 18.88
C ALA A 360 14.97 19.57 19.24
N THR A 361 15.65 18.45 19.46
CA THR A 361 15.05 17.16 19.81
C THR A 361 15.21 16.84 21.31
N PRO A 362 14.27 16.10 21.93
CA PRO A 362 14.39 15.64 23.31
C PRO A 362 15.48 14.56 23.49
N ASP A 363 16.03 14.46 24.70
CA ASP A 363 17.12 13.54 25.10
C ASP A 363 16.86 12.05 24.85
N ASN A 364 15.60 11.64 24.59
CA ASN A 364 15.24 10.26 24.25
C ASN A 364 15.44 9.93 22.75
N ILE A 365 15.94 10.87 21.94
CA ILE A 365 16.30 10.66 20.53
C ILE A 365 17.82 10.65 20.37
N ALA A 366 18.39 9.51 19.99
CA ALA A 366 19.83 9.37 19.79
C ALA A 366 20.22 9.64 18.32
N ILE A 367 20.99 10.69 18.07
CA ILE A 367 21.46 11.06 16.72
C ILE A 367 22.91 10.63 16.52
N VAL A 368 23.14 9.76 15.53
CA VAL A 368 24.45 9.21 15.17
C VAL A 368 25.00 9.90 13.92
N LYS A 369 26.22 10.42 14.04
CA LYS A 369 27.01 11.02 12.95
C LYS A 369 28.34 10.28 12.76
N GLY A 370 29.10 10.63 11.71
CA GLY A 370 30.40 10.04 11.41
C GLY A 370 30.34 8.75 10.57
N ILE A 371 29.22 8.48 9.90
CA ILE A 371 29.08 7.37 8.95
C ILE A 371 29.49 7.82 7.54
N MET A 372 30.26 6.97 6.85
CA MET A 372 30.65 7.13 5.45
C MET A 372 29.75 6.24 4.57
N PRO A 373 28.67 6.78 3.99
CA PRO A 373 27.66 5.97 3.31
C PRO A 373 28.23 5.25 2.07
N TYR A 374 29.26 5.80 1.45
CA TYR A 374 29.89 5.26 0.24
C TYR A 374 30.96 4.19 0.51
N SER A 375 31.02 3.62 1.72
CA SER A 375 32.04 2.65 2.16
C SER A 375 31.40 1.49 2.92
N VAL A 376 31.58 0.26 2.44
CA VAL A 376 31.04 -0.96 3.10
C VAL A 376 31.80 -1.36 4.37
N THR A 377 32.86 -0.63 4.71
CA THR A 377 33.67 -0.86 5.93
C THR A 377 33.79 0.40 6.80
N ASN A 378 33.06 1.46 6.46
CA ASN A 378 33.16 2.78 7.07
C ASN A 378 34.58 3.38 7.08
N LYS A 379 35.45 3.01 6.13
CA LYS A 379 36.85 3.48 6.06
C LYS A 379 37.05 4.64 5.08
N PRO A 380 37.86 5.67 5.40
CA PRO A 380 38.24 6.73 4.46
C PRO A 380 39.10 6.21 3.28
N LEU A 381 39.15 6.99 2.20
CA LEU A 381 39.91 6.66 0.99
C LEU A 381 41.44 6.64 1.21
N THR A 382 41.93 7.33 2.25
CA THR A 382 43.36 7.55 2.50
C THR A 382 44.05 6.44 3.32
N LYS A 383 43.30 5.49 3.90
CA LYS A 383 43.85 4.46 4.80
C LYS A 383 43.62 3.03 4.28
N ASN A 384 44.68 2.23 4.27
CA ASN A 384 44.66 0.76 4.07
C ASN A 384 43.94 0.25 2.80
N ARG A 385 44.10 0.96 1.67
CA ARG A 385 43.53 0.58 0.36
C ARG A 385 44.62 0.50 -0.74
N PRO A 386 44.44 -0.32 -1.80
CA PRO A 386 45.23 -0.19 -3.02
C PRO A 386 45.15 1.26 -3.55
N PHE A 387 46.26 1.84 -3.98
CA PHE A 387 46.35 3.24 -4.42
C PHE A 387 46.05 4.33 -3.36
N ALA A 388 46.00 4.01 -2.06
CA ALA A 388 45.80 4.99 -0.98
C ALA A 388 46.85 6.13 -0.96
N PHE A 389 48.00 5.96 -1.60
CA PHE A 389 48.97 7.05 -1.77
C PHE A 389 48.47 8.14 -2.74
N LEU A 390 47.77 7.77 -3.82
CA LEU A 390 47.17 8.73 -4.75
C LEU A 390 46.05 9.52 -4.06
N TRP A 391 45.23 8.82 -3.27
CA TRP A 391 44.18 9.45 -2.48
C TRP A 391 44.72 10.39 -1.41
N ARG A 392 45.84 10.06 -0.75
CA ARG A 392 46.51 10.99 0.19
C ARG A 392 47.02 12.26 -0.50
N ILE A 393 47.52 12.15 -1.72
CA ILE A 393 47.96 13.30 -2.53
C ILE A 393 46.75 14.18 -2.90
N VAL A 394 45.67 13.56 -3.38
CA VAL A 394 44.38 14.24 -3.69
C VAL A 394 43.79 14.92 -2.46
N ASP A 395 43.72 14.21 -1.33
CA ASP A 395 43.18 14.69 -0.05
C ASP A 395 44.01 15.86 0.50
N SER A 396 45.35 15.76 0.47
CA SER A 396 46.24 16.85 0.90
C SER A 396 46.10 18.12 0.06
N MET A 397 45.73 18.00 -1.23
CA MET A 397 45.51 19.15 -2.10
C MET A 397 44.09 19.73 -1.96
N ALA A 398 43.09 18.88 -1.68
CA ALA A 398 41.70 19.29 -1.47
C ALA A 398 41.51 20.00 -0.11
N VAL A 399 42.13 19.50 0.96
CA VAL A 399 42.05 20.10 2.31
C VAL A 399 42.71 21.49 2.36
N ASN A 400 43.81 21.68 1.65
CA ASN A 400 44.55 22.96 1.64
C ASN A 400 43.94 24.03 0.71
N ASN A 401 43.10 23.64 -0.25
CA ASN A 401 42.38 24.57 -1.11
C ASN A 401 41.04 23.96 -1.56
N PRO A 402 39.94 24.20 -0.83
CA PRO A 402 38.61 23.63 -1.12
C PRO A 402 38.06 24.02 -2.51
N ALA A 403 38.54 25.12 -3.11
CA ALA A 403 38.15 25.57 -4.45
C ALA A 403 38.95 24.87 -5.58
N ASN A 404 39.86 23.95 -5.24
CA ASN A 404 40.70 23.24 -6.21
C ASN A 404 39.86 22.20 -6.98
N PRO A 405 39.94 22.15 -8.32
CA PRO A 405 39.22 21.16 -9.15
C PRO A 405 39.51 19.70 -8.79
N ILE A 406 40.54 19.41 -7.99
CA ILE A 406 40.84 18.07 -7.46
C ILE A 406 39.74 17.52 -6.54
N GLY A 407 38.94 18.36 -5.86
CA GLY A 407 37.77 17.91 -5.08
C GLY A 407 36.69 17.22 -5.92
N PHE A 408 36.60 17.56 -7.22
CA PHE A 408 35.70 16.92 -8.19
C PHE A 408 35.94 15.42 -8.33
N ILE A 409 37.16 14.96 -8.05
CA ILE A 409 37.56 13.56 -8.19
C ILE A 409 36.91 12.68 -7.11
N ILE A 410 36.84 13.18 -5.88
CA ILE A 410 36.15 12.49 -4.77
C ILE A 410 34.65 12.42 -5.08
N ASN A 411 34.08 13.53 -5.55
CA ASN A 411 32.68 13.61 -5.94
C ASN A 411 32.36 12.62 -7.08
N ALA A 412 33.21 12.54 -8.10
CA ALA A 412 33.03 11.61 -9.21
C ALA A 412 33.03 10.14 -8.74
N ARG A 413 33.94 9.77 -7.81
CA ARG A 413 33.95 8.44 -7.18
C ARG A 413 32.66 8.17 -6.41
N ASN A 414 32.20 9.12 -5.59
CA ASN A 414 30.99 8.94 -4.78
C ASN A 414 29.72 8.92 -5.65
N VAL A 415 29.68 9.65 -6.76
CA VAL A 415 28.61 9.52 -7.77
C VAL A 415 28.58 8.11 -8.37
N VAL A 416 29.74 7.51 -8.65
CA VAL A 416 29.78 6.09 -9.06
C VAL A 416 29.27 5.18 -7.95
N ALA A 417 29.58 5.45 -6.67
CA ALA A 417 29.04 4.67 -5.56
C ALA A 417 27.50 4.78 -5.43
N VAL A 418 26.92 5.95 -5.70
CA VAL A 418 25.46 6.13 -5.81
C VAL A 418 24.90 5.29 -6.97
N ALA A 419 25.56 5.32 -8.14
CA ALA A 419 25.17 4.49 -9.28
C ALA A 419 25.29 2.98 -8.98
N VAL A 420 26.30 2.57 -8.20
CA VAL A 420 26.46 1.20 -7.70
C VAL A 420 25.29 0.81 -6.80
N SER A 421 24.91 1.66 -5.85
CA SER A 421 23.76 1.43 -4.95
C SER A 421 22.44 1.29 -5.72
N ALA A 422 22.27 2.07 -6.79
CA ALA A 422 21.07 2.08 -7.63
C ALA A 422 21.00 0.95 -8.68
N ASP A 423 22.15 0.39 -9.09
CA ASP A 423 22.22 -0.68 -10.10
C ASP A 423 21.77 -2.02 -9.48
N PRO A 424 20.81 -2.74 -10.06
CA PRO A 424 20.32 -4.02 -9.51
C PRO A 424 21.40 -5.11 -9.42
N ARG A 425 22.47 -5.01 -10.22
CA ARG A 425 23.58 -5.99 -10.22
C ARG A 425 24.49 -5.79 -9.02
N TYR A 426 24.87 -4.55 -8.72
CA TYR A 426 25.85 -4.22 -7.67
C TYR A 426 25.20 -3.76 -6.36
N GLY A 427 24.01 -3.16 -6.44
CA GLY A 427 23.28 -2.52 -5.37
C GLY A 427 23.06 -3.42 -4.16
N PRO A 428 22.51 -4.64 -4.31
CA PRO A 428 22.30 -5.53 -3.16
C PRO A 428 23.55 -5.73 -2.30
N ILE A 429 24.72 -5.90 -2.92
CA ILE A 429 26.00 -6.07 -2.22
C ILE A 429 26.42 -4.79 -1.49
N GLN A 430 26.43 -3.65 -2.19
CA GLN A 430 26.81 -2.36 -1.59
C GLN A 430 25.88 -1.96 -0.45
N ASN A 431 24.57 -2.10 -0.68
CA ASN A 431 23.52 -1.68 0.23
C ASN A 431 23.49 -2.55 1.49
N GLN A 432 23.73 -3.86 1.37
CA GLN A 432 23.89 -4.74 2.51
C GLN A 432 25.16 -4.40 3.32
N GLY A 433 26.27 -4.10 2.64
CA GLY A 433 27.50 -3.66 3.31
C GLY A 433 27.30 -2.38 4.11
N LEU A 434 26.59 -1.39 3.54
CA LEU A 434 26.21 -0.19 4.28
C LEU A 434 25.26 -0.52 5.46
N ALA A 435 24.24 -1.34 5.23
CA ALA A 435 23.32 -1.74 6.30
C ALA A 435 24.03 -2.44 7.47
N GLN A 436 25.08 -3.22 7.21
CA GLN A 436 25.91 -3.82 8.24
C GLN A 436 26.66 -2.76 9.07
N VAL A 437 27.18 -1.70 8.43
CA VAL A 437 27.81 -0.57 9.12
C VAL A 437 26.79 0.12 10.02
N LEU A 438 25.59 0.41 9.50
CA LEU A 438 24.52 1.06 10.27
C LEU A 438 24.09 0.19 11.46
N TYR A 439 23.87 -1.10 11.24
CA TYR A 439 23.51 -2.06 12.28
C TYR A 439 24.56 -2.12 13.40
N ASN A 440 25.84 -2.27 13.04
CA ASN A 440 26.93 -2.31 14.01
C ASN A 440 27.08 -0.99 14.79
N SER A 441 26.85 0.15 14.11
CA SER A 441 26.84 1.46 14.74
C SER A 441 25.70 1.60 15.76
N LEU A 442 24.48 1.22 15.39
CA LEU A 442 23.32 1.24 16.29
C LEU A 442 23.54 0.34 17.52
N LEU A 443 24.08 -0.87 17.34
CA LEU A 443 24.43 -1.75 18.45
C LEU A 443 25.48 -1.14 19.39
N ASN A 444 26.48 -0.46 18.82
CA ASN A 444 27.50 0.22 19.61
C ASN A 444 26.90 1.33 20.50
N TYR A 445 25.82 1.97 20.07
CA TYR A 445 25.09 3.00 20.82
C TYR A 445 23.86 2.46 21.56
N GLY A 446 23.83 1.16 21.86
CA GLY A 446 22.87 0.58 22.80
C GLY A 446 21.51 0.21 22.22
N TYR A 447 21.35 0.13 20.89
CA TYR A 447 20.08 -0.31 20.29
C TYR A 447 19.71 -1.72 20.79
N PRO A 448 18.58 -1.90 21.52
CA PRO A 448 18.21 -3.21 22.04
C PRO A 448 17.61 -4.09 20.92
N LEU A 449 18.20 -5.26 20.70
CA LEU A 449 17.74 -6.21 19.68
C LEU A 449 16.31 -6.69 19.94
N GLY A 450 15.47 -6.69 18.90
CA GLY A 450 14.07 -7.11 18.98
C GLY A 450 13.13 -6.09 19.66
N SER A 451 13.63 -4.92 20.07
CA SER A 451 12.82 -3.88 20.71
C SER A 451 11.80 -3.21 19.78
N SER A 452 11.98 -3.33 18.46
CA SER A 452 11.19 -2.61 17.45
C SER A 452 11.24 -1.08 17.58
N ILE A 453 12.22 -0.53 18.30
CA ILE A 453 12.44 0.91 18.41
C ILE A 453 12.67 1.51 17.02
N PRO A 454 11.95 2.58 16.62
CA PRO A 454 12.06 3.15 15.28
C PRO A 454 13.46 3.71 14.99
N VAL A 455 13.87 3.56 13.72
CA VAL A 455 15.12 4.13 13.20
C VAL A 455 14.82 5.05 12.03
N THR A 456 15.30 6.29 12.09
CA THR A 456 15.24 7.25 10.97
C THR A 456 16.61 7.40 10.32
N LEU A 457 16.66 7.23 9.00
CA LEU A 457 17.84 7.55 8.19
C LEU A 457 17.67 8.93 7.57
N ILE A 458 18.53 9.89 7.92
CA ILE A 458 18.57 11.21 7.29
C ILE A 458 19.63 11.17 6.18
N GLY A 459 19.21 11.30 4.93
CA GLY A 459 20.11 11.24 3.77
C GLY A 459 20.16 12.55 2.99
N TYR A 460 21.34 13.18 2.92
CA TYR A 460 21.56 14.39 2.14
C TYR A 460 22.12 14.07 0.74
N SER A 461 21.54 14.66 -0.32
CA SER A 461 22.01 14.48 -1.71
C SER A 461 22.17 12.99 -2.09
N GLY A 462 23.36 12.52 -2.47
CA GLY A 462 23.65 11.11 -2.72
C GLY A 462 23.35 10.17 -1.55
N GLY A 463 23.44 10.68 -0.30
CA GLY A 463 23.08 9.97 0.92
C GLY A 463 21.63 9.49 0.93
N GLY A 464 20.72 10.18 0.23
CA GLY A 464 19.33 9.74 0.07
C GLY A 464 19.21 8.38 -0.62
N GLN A 465 19.94 8.15 -1.72
CA GLN A 465 19.98 6.83 -2.38
C GLN A 465 20.59 5.77 -1.46
N MET A 466 21.63 6.13 -0.70
CA MET A 466 22.31 5.20 0.20
C MET A 466 21.38 4.78 1.36
N SER A 467 20.62 5.71 1.94
CA SER A 467 19.57 5.42 2.93
C SER A 467 18.52 4.46 2.36
N MET A 468 17.98 4.77 1.18
CA MET A 468 16.97 3.94 0.51
C MET A 468 17.52 2.55 0.13
N GLY A 469 18.79 2.46 -0.24
CA GLY A 469 19.49 1.21 -0.48
C GLY A 469 19.56 0.33 0.77
N ALA A 470 20.05 0.89 1.88
CA ALA A 470 20.28 0.15 3.12
C ALA A 470 18.98 -0.24 3.85
N ALA A 471 17.90 0.53 3.69
CA ALA A 471 16.65 0.36 4.45
C ALA A 471 16.09 -1.08 4.41
N THR A 472 16.16 -1.76 3.26
CA THR A 472 15.62 -3.13 3.12
C THR A 472 16.34 -4.12 4.02
N PHE A 473 17.67 -4.07 4.03
CA PHE A 473 18.50 -4.97 4.83
C PHE A 473 18.43 -4.61 6.31
N LEU A 474 18.45 -3.31 6.63
CA LEU A 474 18.39 -2.84 8.00
C LEU A 474 17.07 -3.22 8.69
N LYS A 475 15.93 -3.05 8.01
CA LYS A 475 14.61 -3.46 8.50
C LYS A 475 14.55 -4.97 8.75
N ARG A 476 15.07 -5.77 7.81
CA ARG A 476 15.11 -7.24 7.94
C ARG A 476 15.93 -7.69 9.16
N THR A 477 17.05 -7.01 9.45
CA THR A 477 17.93 -7.39 10.56
C THR A 477 17.44 -6.90 11.92
N LEU A 478 16.94 -5.66 12.01
CA LEU A 478 16.46 -5.08 13.27
C LEU A 478 15.03 -5.51 13.64
N ASN A 479 14.24 -5.92 12.65
CA ASN A 479 12.79 -6.11 12.78
C ASN A 479 12.09 -4.87 13.36
N ALA A 480 12.47 -3.68 12.86
CA ALA A 480 12.05 -2.39 13.38
C ALA A 480 11.52 -1.45 12.28
N PRO A 481 10.65 -0.48 12.62
CA PRO A 481 10.20 0.55 11.67
C PRO A 481 11.38 1.40 11.16
N ILE A 482 11.53 1.49 9.84
CA ILE A 482 12.57 2.31 9.20
C ILE A 482 11.93 3.45 8.39
N THR A 483 12.19 4.69 8.81
CA THR A 483 11.78 5.92 8.12
C THR A 483 12.98 6.55 7.43
N VAL A 484 12.78 7.17 6.27
CA VAL A 484 13.84 7.92 5.58
C VAL A 484 13.42 9.37 5.41
N ILE A 485 14.26 10.29 5.89
CA ILE A 485 14.16 11.72 5.60
C ILE A 485 15.25 12.04 4.59
N SER A 486 14.86 12.35 3.37
CA SER A 486 15.76 12.71 2.28
C SER A 486 15.77 14.21 2.10
N ILE A 487 16.94 14.83 2.30
CA ILE A 487 17.16 16.26 2.10
C ILE A 487 17.87 16.43 0.76
N ALA A 488 17.22 17.06 -0.21
CA ALA A 488 17.74 17.26 -1.57
C ALA A 488 18.26 15.97 -2.23
N GLY A 489 17.67 14.82 -1.91
CA GLY A 489 18.28 13.52 -2.22
C GLY A 489 18.13 13.06 -3.66
N VAL A 490 19.19 12.47 -4.22
CA VAL A 490 19.14 11.89 -5.58
C VAL A 490 18.83 10.40 -5.46
N ILE A 491 17.54 10.03 -5.58
CA ILE A 491 17.06 8.66 -5.35
C ILE A 491 16.67 8.00 -6.68
N SER A 492 16.99 6.70 -6.85
CA SER A 492 16.65 5.91 -8.04
C SER A 492 15.22 5.38 -8.06
N GLY A 493 14.64 5.18 -6.87
CA GLY A 493 13.28 4.68 -6.66
C GLY A 493 13.13 3.17 -6.79
N ASN A 494 14.18 2.45 -7.17
CA ASN A 494 14.16 0.98 -7.29
C ASN A 494 14.52 0.28 -5.97
N THR A 495 15.15 0.99 -5.03
CA THR A 495 15.61 0.45 -3.74
C THR A 495 14.78 0.97 -2.59
N GLY A 496 14.30 0.08 -1.70
CA GLY A 496 13.72 0.43 -0.41
C GLY A 496 12.35 1.13 -0.39
N ALA A 497 11.89 1.73 -1.50
CA ALA A 497 10.68 2.57 -1.54
C ALA A 497 9.40 1.89 -1.03
N MET A 498 9.27 0.59 -1.25
CA MET A 498 8.12 -0.19 -0.78
C MET A 498 8.31 -0.76 0.64
N VAL A 499 9.55 -0.76 1.15
CA VAL A 499 9.94 -1.43 2.40
C VAL A 499 9.98 -0.44 3.57
N THR A 500 10.40 0.80 3.31
CA THR A 500 10.37 1.90 4.30
C THR A 500 8.94 2.14 4.80
N GLU A 501 8.81 2.55 6.05
CA GLU A 501 7.54 3.02 6.61
C GLU A 501 7.07 4.24 5.84
N HIS A 502 7.97 5.22 5.72
CA HIS A 502 7.73 6.44 4.96
C HIS A 502 9.04 7.04 4.43
N LEU A 503 8.95 7.69 3.27
CA LEU A 503 9.98 8.54 2.72
C LEU A 503 9.49 9.99 2.72
N TYR A 504 10.06 10.82 3.58
CA TYR A 504 9.89 12.28 3.53
C TYR A 504 10.97 12.87 2.64
N HIS A 505 10.61 13.37 1.47
CA HIS A 505 11.55 13.87 0.47
C HIS A 505 11.44 15.39 0.35
N LEU A 506 12.39 16.08 0.98
CA LEU A 506 12.48 17.54 1.07
C LEU A 506 13.28 18.07 -0.12
N VAL A 507 12.68 18.92 -0.95
CA VAL A 507 13.29 19.40 -2.19
C VAL A 507 13.02 20.89 -2.38
N GLY A 508 14.05 21.66 -2.74
CA GLY A 508 13.92 23.06 -3.11
C GLY A 508 13.57 23.26 -4.59
N GLU A 509 12.82 24.31 -4.91
CA GLU A 509 12.38 24.61 -6.28
C GLU A 509 13.55 24.93 -7.23
N LYS A 510 14.64 25.50 -6.68
CA LYS A 510 15.88 25.81 -7.40
C LYS A 510 16.90 24.67 -7.38
N ASP A 511 16.58 23.53 -6.76
CA ASP A 511 17.41 22.35 -6.81
C ASP A 511 17.35 21.73 -8.22
N SER A 512 18.44 21.85 -8.97
CA SER A 512 18.58 21.25 -10.30
C SER A 512 19.17 19.84 -10.24
N VAL A 513 19.82 19.45 -9.14
CA VAL A 513 20.54 18.18 -9.00
C VAL A 513 19.56 17.05 -8.67
N GLU A 514 18.59 17.28 -7.78
CA GLU A 514 17.52 16.30 -7.50
C GLU A 514 16.76 15.95 -8.79
N LYS A 515 16.41 16.97 -9.58
CA LYS A 515 15.65 16.82 -10.84
C LYS A 515 16.37 15.91 -11.84
N VAL A 516 17.70 15.92 -11.87
CA VAL A 516 18.49 14.99 -12.72
C VAL A 516 18.20 13.55 -12.35
N GLY A 517 18.05 13.22 -11.06
CA GLY A 517 17.67 11.89 -10.59
C GLY A 517 16.35 11.41 -11.21
N ALA A 518 15.30 12.24 -11.16
CA ALA A 518 14.01 11.90 -11.76
C ALA A 518 14.08 11.66 -13.29
N ILE A 519 15.05 12.27 -13.98
CA ILE A 519 15.27 12.11 -15.42
C ILE A 519 16.05 10.83 -15.73
N ILE A 520 17.18 10.59 -15.06
CA ILE A 520 18.09 9.49 -15.41
C ILE A 520 17.61 8.13 -14.93
N PHE A 521 16.68 8.06 -13.96
CA PHE A 521 16.15 6.82 -13.41
C PHE A 521 14.75 6.49 -13.99
N PRO A 522 14.62 5.54 -14.96
CA PRO A 522 13.33 5.21 -15.57
C PRO A 522 12.29 4.67 -14.57
N GLY A 523 12.73 4.14 -13.43
CA GLY A 523 11.84 3.72 -12.34
C GLY A 523 11.04 4.88 -11.76
N ARG A 524 11.51 6.12 -11.88
CA ARG A 524 10.79 7.32 -11.42
C ARG A 524 9.84 7.91 -12.47
N TRP A 525 9.88 7.42 -13.71
CA TRP A 525 9.06 7.98 -14.78
C TRP A 525 7.58 7.62 -14.61
N PRO A 526 6.65 8.54 -14.89
CA PRO A 526 5.21 8.27 -14.76
C PRO A 526 4.71 7.09 -15.59
N ILE A 527 5.36 6.79 -16.72
CA ILE A 527 5.01 5.66 -17.60
C ILE A 527 5.38 4.29 -17.01
N ALA A 528 6.31 4.24 -16.06
CA ALA A 528 6.73 3.02 -15.38
C ALA A 528 5.75 2.68 -14.24
N LEU A 529 4.47 2.47 -14.57
CA LEU A 529 3.37 2.35 -13.59
C LEU A 529 3.62 1.29 -12.51
N LEU A 530 4.31 0.20 -12.85
CA LEU A 530 4.60 -0.94 -11.95
C LEU A 530 5.96 -0.84 -11.25
N SER A 531 6.66 0.31 -11.33
CA SER A 531 7.90 0.50 -10.59
C SER A 531 7.63 0.61 -9.09
N ASN A 532 8.56 0.13 -8.26
CA ASN A 532 8.47 0.23 -6.80
C ASN A 532 8.22 1.68 -6.34
N TRP A 533 8.85 2.66 -7.00
CA TRP A 533 8.63 4.08 -6.75
C TRP A 533 7.19 4.53 -7.00
N ASN A 534 6.63 4.23 -8.18
CA ASN A 534 5.28 4.66 -8.52
C ASN A 534 4.22 3.90 -7.71
N CYS A 535 4.48 2.64 -7.38
CA CYS A 535 3.67 1.89 -6.41
C CYS A 535 3.71 2.57 -5.04
N ALA A 536 4.89 2.85 -4.49
CA ALA A 536 5.05 3.51 -3.18
C ALA A 536 4.37 4.88 -3.14
N LYS A 537 4.52 5.67 -4.20
CA LYS A 537 3.85 6.97 -4.36
C LYS A 537 2.32 6.84 -4.36
N ARG A 538 1.75 5.90 -5.13
CA ARG A 538 0.30 5.64 -5.11
C ARG A 538 -0.20 5.12 -3.76
N ARG A 539 0.65 4.39 -3.04
CA ARG A 539 0.40 3.89 -1.70
C ARG A 539 0.69 4.93 -0.61
N GLY A 540 0.93 6.20 -0.94
CA GLY A 540 1.14 7.25 0.06
C GLY A 540 2.38 7.08 0.94
N LYS A 541 3.33 6.20 0.59
CA LYS A 541 4.58 5.97 1.35
C LYS A 541 5.65 7.05 1.11
N ILE A 542 5.34 8.06 0.30
CA ILE A 542 6.28 9.12 -0.09
C ILE A 542 5.59 10.47 0.03
N SER A 543 6.11 11.35 0.88
CA SER A 543 5.71 12.76 0.96
C SER A 543 6.77 13.62 0.28
N PHE A 544 6.34 14.44 -0.68
CA PHE A 544 7.20 15.44 -1.29
C PHE A 544 6.98 16.77 -0.57
N ILE A 545 8.02 17.27 0.08
CA ILE A 545 7.98 18.49 0.89
C ILE A 545 8.78 19.58 0.17
N SER A 546 8.13 20.69 -0.16
CA SER A 546 8.82 21.83 -0.77
C SER A 546 9.59 22.62 0.29
N LEU A 547 10.85 22.92 0.01
CA LEU A 547 11.65 23.89 0.76
C LEU A 547 11.51 25.32 0.20
N GLY A 548 10.65 25.54 -0.81
CA GLY A 548 10.52 26.85 -1.47
C GLY A 548 11.75 27.18 -2.34
N PRO A 549 12.24 28.43 -2.36
CA PRO A 549 13.27 28.90 -3.31
C PRO A 549 14.71 28.43 -2.98
N VAL A 550 14.86 27.29 -2.31
CA VAL A 550 16.12 26.67 -1.89
C VAL A 550 16.78 25.94 -3.07
N GLY A 551 18.11 26.04 -3.16
CA GLY A 551 18.97 25.34 -4.12
C GLY A 551 19.54 24.03 -3.58
N HIS A 552 20.60 23.50 -4.19
CA HIS A 552 21.14 22.19 -3.80
C HIS A 552 22.27 22.25 -2.75
N ASN A 553 23.22 23.18 -2.86
CA ASN A 553 24.46 23.20 -2.07
C ASN A 553 24.85 24.64 -1.63
N MET A 554 25.81 24.73 -0.70
CA MET A 554 26.41 25.99 -0.19
C MET A 554 25.38 26.88 0.53
N MET A 555 25.65 28.18 0.66
CA MET A 555 24.78 29.15 1.34
C MET A 555 23.32 29.16 0.82
N GLY A 556 23.10 28.78 -0.44
CA GLY A 556 21.76 28.67 -1.03
C GLY A 556 21.12 27.29 -0.96
N GLY A 557 21.76 26.30 -0.30
CA GLY A 557 21.24 24.94 -0.12
C GLY A 557 20.44 24.75 1.18
N PRO A 558 19.91 23.54 1.45
CA PRO A 558 19.02 23.28 2.60
C PRO A 558 19.66 23.55 3.98
N MET A 559 20.98 23.43 4.10
CA MET A 559 21.72 23.71 5.33
C MET A 559 22.41 25.08 5.29
N GLY A 560 21.99 25.94 4.36
CA GLY A 560 22.59 27.25 4.10
C GLY A 560 22.02 28.37 4.98
N ASP A 561 22.75 29.49 5.03
CA ASP A 561 22.42 30.66 5.85
C ASP A 561 21.58 31.73 5.09
N GLU A 562 21.23 31.49 3.82
CA GLU A 562 20.33 32.37 3.07
C GLU A 562 18.94 32.43 3.73
N LYS A 563 18.28 33.58 3.61
CA LYS A 563 16.99 33.84 4.28
C LYS A 563 15.81 33.68 3.34
N LEU A 564 14.75 33.07 3.89
CA LEU A 564 13.42 33.04 3.29
C LEU A 564 12.70 34.38 3.47
N PRO A 565 11.61 34.63 2.70
CA PRO A 565 10.78 35.84 2.86
C PRO A 565 10.22 36.03 4.28
N ASN A 566 10.06 34.94 5.05
CA ASN A 566 9.58 34.99 6.44
C ASN A 566 10.69 35.32 7.47
N GLY A 567 11.92 35.56 7.02
CA GLY A 567 13.06 35.95 7.86
C GLY A 567 13.90 34.81 8.44
N LYS A 568 13.41 33.56 8.38
CA LYS A 568 14.16 32.35 8.79
C LYS A 568 15.27 32.02 7.79
N THR A 569 16.36 31.43 8.26
CA THR A 569 17.40 30.86 7.37
C THR A 569 16.92 29.53 6.76
N PHE A 570 17.55 29.09 5.66
CA PHE A 570 17.27 27.77 5.08
C PHE A 570 17.60 26.64 6.06
N LEU A 571 18.67 26.79 6.83
CA LEU A 571 19.03 25.89 7.91
C LEU A 571 17.94 25.79 8.98
N GLU A 572 17.48 26.92 9.53
CA GLU A 572 16.41 26.98 10.53
C GLU A 572 15.14 26.30 10.02
N GLN A 573 14.73 26.58 8.77
CA GLN A 573 13.58 25.92 8.15
C GLN A 573 13.78 24.39 8.06
N THR A 574 14.97 23.95 7.64
CA THR A 574 15.24 22.51 7.48
C THR A 574 15.25 21.80 8.83
N VAL A 575 15.85 22.40 9.87
CA VAL A 575 15.80 21.86 11.25
C VAL A 575 14.35 21.79 11.73
N ASP A 576 13.57 22.85 11.61
CA ASP A 576 12.15 22.89 12.00
C ASP A 576 11.33 21.78 11.34
N ILE A 577 11.49 21.57 10.03
CA ILE A 577 10.78 20.52 9.29
C ILE A 577 11.23 19.13 9.75
N VAL A 578 12.53 18.89 9.87
CA VAL A 578 13.06 17.57 10.27
C VAL A 578 12.65 17.23 11.70
N THR A 579 12.76 18.19 12.62
CA THR A 579 12.30 18.05 14.02
C THR A 579 10.81 17.80 14.08
N GLY A 580 9.99 18.57 13.35
CA GLY A 580 8.55 18.34 13.28
C GLY A 580 8.19 16.95 12.74
N ILE A 581 8.97 16.40 11.80
CA ILE A 581 8.81 15.02 11.32
C ILE A 581 9.20 13.99 12.38
N LEU A 582 10.33 14.17 13.06
CA LEU A 582 10.79 13.23 14.09
C LEU A 582 9.87 13.18 15.31
N LEU A 583 9.28 14.33 15.67
CA LEU A 583 8.39 14.47 16.83
C LEU A 583 6.91 14.29 16.51
N GLU A 584 6.57 14.10 15.22
CA GLU A 584 5.19 14.16 14.71
C GLU A 584 4.43 15.44 15.10
N ASN A 585 5.17 16.54 15.24
CA ASN A 585 4.64 17.86 15.55
C ASN A 585 4.61 18.73 14.29
N TRP A 586 3.50 18.64 13.55
CA TRP A 586 3.36 19.30 12.24
C TRP A 586 3.36 20.83 12.32
N GLU A 587 2.96 21.42 13.45
CA GLU A 587 2.99 22.87 13.64
C GLU A 587 4.43 23.42 13.59
N LEU A 588 5.39 22.69 14.16
CA LEU A 588 6.81 23.06 14.14
C LEU A 588 7.37 23.16 12.71
N THR A 589 6.85 22.35 11.78
CA THR A 589 7.34 22.34 10.39
C THR A 589 7.07 23.66 9.66
N GLY A 590 6.14 24.49 10.15
CA GLY A 590 5.67 25.70 9.46
C GLY A 590 4.90 25.42 8.17
N LEU A 591 4.58 24.15 7.88
CA LEU A 591 3.78 23.71 6.75
C LEU A 591 2.35 23.37 7.20
N PRO A 592 1.36 23.40 6.29
CA PRO A 592 0.01 22.98 6.63
C PRO A 592 0.02 21.53 7.17
N PRO A 593 -0.56 21.25 8.36
CA PRO A 593 -0.59 19.89 8.93
C PRO A 593 -1.16 18.84 7.98
N GLU A 594 -2.05 19.26 7.08
CA GLU A 594 -2.68 18.44 6.05
C GLU A 594 -1.71 17.88 5.00
N THR A 595 -0.49 18.43 4.95
CA THR A 595 0.64 17.89 4.18
C THR A 595 1.08 16.52 4.74
N PHE A 596 0.84 16.28 6.02
CA PHE A 596 1.29 15.10 6.77
C PHE A 596 0.12 14.21 7.22
N LYS A 597 -0.94 14.82 7.76
CA LYS A 597 -2.14 14.11 8.23
C LYS A 597 -3.37 15.00 8.06
N LYS A 598 -4.37 14.51 7.34
CA LYS A 598 -5.68 15.18 7.27
C LYS A 598 -6.46 14.92 8.56
N PRO A 599 -7.10 15.95 9.15
CA PRO A 599 -8.00 15.72 10.27
C PRO A 599 -9.21 14.89 9.80
N SER A 600 -9.65 13.97 10.66
CA SER A 600 -10.89 13.23 10.44
C SER A 600 -12.11 14.13 10.70
N ASN A 601 -13.25 13.81 10.08
CA ASN A 601 -14.51 14.46 10.42
C ASN A 601 -14.92 14.11 11.86
N TYR A 602 -14.67 12.88 12.31
CA TYR A 602 -14.87 12.46 13.70
C TYR A 602 -14.16 13.39 14.69
N GLU A 603 -12.85 13.63 14.55
CA GLU A 603 -12.10 14.53 15.42
C GLU A 603 -12.68 15.94 15.44
N ARG A 604 -13.07 16.48 14.27
CA ARG A 604 -13.72 17.79 14.16
C ARG A 604 -15.05 17.81 14.91
N TYR A 605 -15.90 16.81 14.70
CA TYR A 605 -17.22 16.73 15.32
C TYR A 605 -17.12 16.62 16.84
N LYS A 606 -16.12 15.89 17.36
CA LYS A 606 -15.90 15.73 18.81
C LYS A 606 -15.47 17.02 19.54
N GLN A 607 -15.07 18.06 18.81
CA GLN A 607 -14.82 19.39 19.39
C GLN A 607 -16.08 20.03 19.96
N ALA A 608 -17.26 19.65 19.47
CA ALA A 608 -18.53 20.17 19.97
C ALA A 608 -18.88 19.54 21.34
N PRO A 609 -19.22 20.33 22.38
CA PRO A 609 -19.57 19.80 23.69
C PRO A 609 -20.68 18.76 23.67
N PHE A 610 -21.73 18.96 22.85
CA PHE A 610 -22.88 18.05 22.76
C PHE A 610 -22.57 16.70 22.11
N ASN A 611 -21.38 16.52 21.53
CA ASN A 611 -20.87 15.24 21.02
C ASN A 611 -19.98 14.52 22.05
N GLN A 612 -19.73 15.12 23.22
CA GLN A 612 -18.95 14.52 24.29
C GLN A 612 -19.86 13.84 25.32
N ILE A 613 -19.43 12.69 25.84
CA ILE A 613 -20.26 11.84 26.72
C ILE A 613 -20.56 12.54 28.05
N ASN A 614 -19.54 13.18 28.61
CA ASN A 614 -19.56 13.92 29.88
C ASN A 614 -20.44 15.18 29.85
N TYR A 615 -20.91 15.61 28.68
CA TYR A 615 -21.87 16.70 28.55
C TYR A 615 -23.25 16.36 29.11
N TYR A 616 -23.56 15.06 29.23
CA TYR A 616 -24.85 14.57 29.65
C TYR A 616 -24.76 13.81 30.97
N PRO A 617 -25.48 14.24 32.03
CA PRO A 617 -25.53 13.48 33.26
C PRO A 617 -26.07 12.06 33.02
N ILE A 618 -25.54 11.10 33.77
CA ILE A 618 -25.98 9.70 33.71
C ILE A 618 -27.43 9.59 34.21
N GLN A 619 -27.70 10.18 35.38
CA GLN A 619 -29.04 10.25 35.94
C GLN A 619 -29.87 11.28 35.17
N GLN A 620 -31.03 10.86 34.68
CA GLN A 620 -31.90 11.65 33.82
C GLN A 620 -33.30 11.73 34.44
N THR A 621 -33.86 12.93 34.50
CA THR A 621 -35.22 13.16 35.00
C THR A 621 -36.06 13.79 33.89
N LEU A 622 -36.87 12.96 33.24
CA LEU A 622 -37.77 13.35 32.15
C LEU A 622 -39.22 13.04 32.53
N ASN A 623 -40.16 13.81 31.97
CA ASN A 623 -41.57 13.51 32.13
C ASN A 623 -41.93 12.29 31.28
N SER A 624 -42.25 11.17 31.93
CA SER A 624 -42.58 9.90 31.27
C SER A 624 -43.84 9.95 30.41
N GLN A 625 -44.68 10.97 30.56
CA GLN A 625 -45.81 11.22 29.66
C GLN A 625 -45.34 11.61 28.25
N TYR A 626 -44.22 12.32 28.14
CA TYR A 626 -43.76 12.93 26.88
C TYR A 626 -42.49 12.29 26.32
N TYR A 627 -41.67 11.70 27.18
CA TYR A 627 -40.43 11.05 26.80
C TYR A 627 -40.42 9.58 27.18
N GLN A 628 -39.85 8.76 26.30
CA GLN A 628 -39.70 7.33 26.46
C GLN A 628 -38.25 6.92 26.24
N PRO A 629 -37.71 5.95 27.00
CA PRO A 629 -36.38 5.41 26.71
C PRO A 629 -36.43 4.66 25.37
N VAL A 630 -35.34 4.75 24.59
CA VAL A 630 -35.23 4.12 23.27
C VAL A 630 -35.34 2.59 23.36
N GLY A 631 -34.88 2.00 24.47
CA GLY A 631 -35.00 0.58 24.77
C GLY A 631 -34.73 0.27 26.23
N THR A 632 -34.63 -1.02 26.58
CA THR A 632 -34.51 -1.46 27.97
C THR A 632 -33.09 -1.27 28.51
N TRP A 633 -32.10 -1.89 27.86
CA TRP A 633 -30.70 -1.85 28.28
C TRP A 633 -29.89 -0.93 27.38
N ILE A 634 -29.64 0.29 27.85
CA ILE A 634 -28.85 1.30 27.12
C ILE A 634 -27.59 1.59 27.93
N GLY A 635 -26.45 1.69 27.25
CA GLY A 635 -25.21 2.04 27.92
C GLY A 635 -24.06 2.30 26.97
N ARG A 636 -22.91 2.61 27.56
CA ARG A 636 -21.67 2.89 26.84
C ARG A 636 -20.75 1.68 26.90
N LEU A 637 -20.21 1.30 25.74
CA LEU A 637 -19.13 0.31 25.67
C LEU A 637 -17.82 0.96 26.08
N ILE A 638 -17.07 0.29 26.95
CA ILE A 638 -15.74 0.69 27.40
C ILE A 638 -14.80 -0.48 27.11
N LEU A 639 -13.78 -0.24 26.30
CA LEU A 639 -12.73 -1.23 26.05
C LEU A 639 -11.88 -1.39 27.33
N PRO A 640 -11.75 -2.60 27.89
CA PRO A 640 -10.89 -2.83 29.05
C PRO A 640 -9.42 -2.64 28.69
N GLU A 641 -8.56 -2.37 29.66
CA GLU A 641 -7.12 -2.40 29.45
C GLU A 641 -6.66 -3.82 29.09
N GLU A 642 -5.56 -3.96 28.34
CA GLU A 642 -5.10 -5.27 27.87
C GLU A 642 -4.86 -6.27 29.02
N SER A 643 -4.35 -5.76 30.16
CA SER A 643 -4.13 -6.53 31.38
C SER A 643 -5.41 -7.04 32.05
N GLU A 644 -6.56 -6.42 31.79
CA GLU A 644 -7.85 -6.75 32.39
C GLU A 644 -8.66 -7.75 31.56
N ARG A 645 -8.30 -7.97 30.29
CA ARG A 645 -9.05 -8.82 29.33
C ARG A 645 -9.39 -10.20 29.88
N GLN A 646 -8.44 -10.85 30.55
CA GLN A 646 -8.62 -12.20 31.11
C GLN A 646 -9.69 -12.26 32.22
N ARG A 647 -9.88 -11.16 32.95
CA ARG A 647 -10.87 -11.02 34.01
C ARG A 647 -12.23 -10.61 33.45
N VAL A 648 -12.26 -9.62 32.55
CA VAL A 648 -13.50 -9.09 31.97
C VAL A 648 -14.16 -10.10 31.03
N LYS A 649 -13.38 -10.80 30.18
CA LYS A 649 -13.85 -11.79 29.18
C LYS A 649 -14.93 -11.23 28.25
N GLY A 650 -14.67 -10.05 27.72
CA GLY A 650 -15.59 -9.24 26.92
C GLY A 650 -15.21 -7.78 27.07
N VAL A 651 -16.20 -6.89 27.16
CA VAL A 651 -15.97 -5.46 27.40
C VAL A 651 -16.67 -4.98 28.66
N LEU A 652 -16.39 -3.75 29.08
CA LEU A 652 -17.10 -3.10 30.17
C LEU A 652 -18.31 -2.33 29.61
N PHE A 653 -19.39 -2.26 30.39
CA PHE A 653 -20.64 -1.61 30.02
C PHE A 653 -21.10 -0.67 31.13
N GLU A 654 -21.15 0.62 30.83
CA GLU A 654 -21.68 1.63 31.75
C GLU A 654 -23.18 1.80 31.53
N ILE A 655 -23.98 1.42 32.52
CA ILE A 655 -25.45 1.35 32.38
C ILE A 655 -26.04 2.77 32.44
N TYR A 656 -26.75 3.17 31.38
CA TYR A 656 -27.49 4.44 31.31
C TYR A 656 -29.00 4.27 31.43
N HIS A 657 -29.52 3.11 31.07
CA HIS A 657 -30.91 2.74 31.29
C HIS A 657 -31.01 1.21 31.44
N ALA A 658 -31.93 0.74 32.27
CA ALA A 658 -32.17 -0.68 32.54
C ALA A 658 -33.68 -0.94 32.73
N ASP A 659 -34.08 -2.19 32.95
CA ASP A 659 -35.44 -2.53 33.34
C ASP A 659 -35.81 -2.00 34.75
N ASP A 660 -37.09 -2.08 35.12
CA ASP A 660 -37.61 -1.60 36.41
C ASP A 660 -36.93 -2.27 37.63
N LYS A 661 -36.48 -3.52 37.48
CA LYS A 661 -35.82 -4.27 38.57
C LYS A 661 -34.38 -3.81 38.79
N ASN A 662 -33.74 -3.24 37.76
CA ASN A 662 -32.33 -2.88 37.74
C ASN A 662 -32.07 -1.37 37.68
N GLN A 663 -33.08 -0.52 37.89
CA GLN A 663 -32.93 0.95 37.93
C GLN A 663 -31.83 1.43 38.89
N HIS A 664 -31.67 0.76 40.04
CA HIS A 664 -30.63 1.07 41.03
C HIS A 664 -29.18 0.85 40.52
N ARG A 665 -29.01 0.23 39.36
CA ARG A 665 -27.71 -0.04 38.72
C ARG A 665 -27.31 1.00 37.68
N ILE A 666 -28.17 1.98 37.39
CA ILE A 666 -27.83 3.08 36.48
C ILE A 666 -26.59 3.82 37.01
N GLY A 667 -25.59 3.97 36.16
CA GLY A 667 -24.26 4.52 36.46
C GLY A 667 -23.22 3.50 36.94
N GLN A 668 -23.60 2.24 37.14
CA GLN A 668 -22.62 1.18 37.42
C GLN A 668 -21.94 0.71 36.13
N ILE A 669 -20.65 0.37 36.25
CA ILE A 669 -19.89 -0.32 35.21
C ILE A 669 -19.92 -1.82 35.51
N VAL A 670 -20.41 -2.60 34.56
CA VAL A 670 -20.56 -4.06 34.65
C VAL A 670 -19.80 -4.74 33.51
N ASN A 671 -19.53 -6.04 33.62
CA ASN A 671 -18.99 -6.79 32.49
C ASN A 671 -20.09 -7.05 31.46
N LEU A 672 -19.78 -6.97 30.18
CA LEU A 672 -20.63 -7.39 29.08
C LEU A 672 -19.94 -8.53 28.33
N ARG A 673 -20.62 -9.66 28.23
CA ARG A 673 -20.07 -10.93 27.73
C ARG A 673 -21.02 -11.57 26.72
N TRP A 674 -20.47 -12.41 25.85
CA TRP A 674 -21.27 -13.27 24.99
C TRP A 674 -21.89 -14.42 25.79
N ASP A 675 -23.15 -14.72 25.52
CA ASP A 675 -23.84 -15.89 26.05
C ASP A 675 -23.39 -17.17 25.32
N PHE A 676 -22.28 -17.76 25.77
CA PHE A 676 -21.74 -19.00 25.20
C PHE A 676 -22.51 -20.27 25.62
N ASP A 677 -23.53 -20.15 26.48
CA ASP A 677 -24.45 -21.25 26.73
C ASP A 677 -25.31 -21.52 25.48
N ASN A 678 -25.46 -20.54 24.58
CA ASN A 678 -26.00 -20.71 23.24
C ASN A 678 -24.91 -21.16 22.24
N PRO A 679 -24.99 -22.38 21.66
CA PRO A 679 -23.97 -22.89 20.74
C PRO A 679 -23.81 -22.07 19.46
N ALA A 680 -24.87 -21.44 18.97
CA ALA A 680 -24.83 -20.62 17.76
C ALA A 680 -24.01 -19.34 17.98
N VAL A 681 -24.16 -18.70 19.15
CA VAL A 681 -23.38 -17.52 19.55
C VAL A 681 -21.91 -17.89 19.66
N LYS A 682 -21.60 -19.00 20.34
CA LYS A 682 -20.21 -19.49 20.49
C LYS A 682 -19.54 -19.74 19.14
N LEU A 683 -20.23 -20.41 18.21
CA LEU A 683 -19.70 -20.69 16.87
C LEU A 683 -19.46 -19.40 16.07
N ARG A 684 -20.42 -18.47 16.09
CA ARG A 684 -20.31 -17.18 15.40
C ARG A 684 -19.11 -16.39 15.91
N VAL A 685 -19.00 -16.20 17.22
CA VAL A 685 -17.90 -15.43 17.82
C VAL A 685 -16.55 -16.05 17.47
N GLN A 686 -16.41 -17.37 17.62
CA GLN A 686 -15.18 -18.09 17.27
C GLN A 686 -14.75 -17.94 15.81
N LEU A 687 -15.71 -17.81 14.87
CA LEU A 687 -15.43 -17.66 13.44
C LEU A 687 -14.71 -16.34 13.12
N VAL A 688 -15.01 -15.28 13.88
CA VAL A 688 -14.54 -13.91 13.60
C VAL A 688 -13.56 -13.38 14.65
N THR A 689 -13.30 -14.13 15.71
CA THR A 689 -12.20 -13.84 16.64
C THR A 689 -10.85 -14.03 15.93
N GLN A 690 -10.07 -12.97 15.81
CA GLN A 690 -8.77 -13.01 15.11
C GLN A 690 -7.71 -12.15 15.82
N ASP A 691 -6.45 -12.43 15.51
CA ASP A 691 -5.35 -11.56 15.91
C ASP A 691 -5.35 -10.30 15.04
N LEU A 692 -5.11 -9.14 15.64
CA LEU A 692 -5.15 -7.86 14.96
C LEU A 692 -3.77 -7.24 14.92
N ASN A 693 -3.20 -7.12 13.72
CA ASN A 693 -1.90 -6.48 13.49
C ASN A 693 -1.98 -5.57 12.28
N PHE A 694 -1.73 -4.29 12.49
CA PHE A 694 -1.80 -3.30 11.42
C PHE A 694 -0.78 -3.59 10.33
N ILE A 695 -1.26 -3.60 9.09
CA ILE A 695 -0.40 -3.55 7.90
C ILE A 695 -0.04 -2.11 7.57
N ASP A 696 1.04 -1.90 6.80
CA ASP A 696 1.52 -0.56 6.39
C ASP A 696 0.42 0.37 5.82
N GLN A 697 -0.63 -0.20 5.22
CA GLN A 697 -1.69 0.59 4.62
C GLN A 697 -2.61 1.28 5.64
N VAL A 698 -2.65 0.80 6.88
CA VAL A 698 -3.39 1.48 7.94
C VAL A 698 -2.86 2.90 8.10
N ARG A 699 -1.52 3.07 8.18
CA ARG A 699 -0.86 4.38 8.28
C ARG A 699 -1.22 5.34 7.14
N VAL A 700 -1.34 4.80 5.91
CA VAL A 700 -1.71 5.59 4.72
C VAL A 700 -3.16 6.04 4.79
N SER A 701 -4.03 5.19 5.31
CA SER A 701 -5.45 5.50 5.49
C SER A 701 -5.64 6.49 6.64
N GLU A 702 -4.89 6.35 7.73
CA GLU A 702 -4.85 7.29 8.86
C GLU A 702 -4.35 8.68 8.43
N SER A 703 -3.33 8.76 7.58
CA SER A 703 -2.85 10.05 7.06
C SER A 703 -3.88 10.77 6.17
N GLN A 704 -4.84 10.02 5.61
CA GLN A 704 -6.00 10.56 4.89
C GLN A 704 -7.17 10.95 5.81
N GLY A 705 -6.98 10.82 7.13
CA GLY A 705 -7.97 11.14 8.15
C GLY A 705 -9.03 10.07 8.35
N ASN A 706 -8.80 8.83 7.92
CA ASN A 706 -9.71 7.71 8.23
C ASN A 706 -9.42 7.16 9.62
N ILE A 707 -10.47 6.80 10.36
CA ILE A 707 -10.37 6.23 11.70
C ILE A 707 -10.16 4.72 11.61
N HIS A 708 -9.21 4.21 12.39
CA HIS A 708 -8.86 2.79 12.53
C HIS A 708 -8.95 2.32 13.99
N PRO A 709 -9.08 1.01 14.25
CA PRO A 709 -9.17 0.46 15.61
C PRO A 709 -7.80 0.42 16.32
N GLU A 710 -7.13 1.57 16.42
CA GLU A 710 -5.75 1.73 16.93
C GLU A 710 -5.58 1.15 18.34
N ARG A 711 -6.60 1.28 19.19
CA ARG A 711 -6.60 0.87 20.60
C ARG A 711 -6.45 -0.65 20.81
N ILE A 712 -6.71 -1.43 19.76
CA ILE A 712 -6.64 -2.89 19.77
C ILE A 712 -5.59 -3.42 18.78
N ASN A 713 -4.74 -2.55 18.23
CA ASN A 713 -3.63 -2.97 17.40
C ASN A 713 -2.60 -3.78 18.22
N GLY A 714 -2.15 -4.91 17.68
CA GLY A 714 -1.23 -5.84 18.34
C GLY A 714 -1.92 -6.85 19.26
N TRP A 715 -3.23 -6.72 19.50
CA TRP A 715 -3.96 -7.65 20.35
C TRP A 715 -4.18 -9.00 19.66
N SER A 716 -3.99 -10.09 20.42
CA SER A 716 -4.35 -11.43 19.98
C SER A 716 -5.80 -11.76 20.33
N LYS A 717 -6.46 -12.57 19.50
CA LYS A 717 -7.83 -13.08 19.68
C LYS A 717 -8.83 -11.99 20.05
N VAL A 718 -8.85 -10.90 19.29
CA VAL A 718 -9.84 -9.83 19.42
C VAL A 718 -11.21 -10.40 19.04
N ASP A 719 -12.17 -10.37 19.95
CA ASP A 719 -13.54 -10.78 19.68
C ASP A 719 -14.40 -9.64 19.10
N PRO A 720 -15.60 -9.91 18.55
CA PRO A 720 -16.44 -8.89 17.94
C PRO A 720 -16.83 -7.75 18.89
N LEU A 721 -17.06 -8.05 20.17
CA LEU A 721 -17.48 -7.05 21.15
C LEU A 721 -16.32 -6.09 21.48
N GLU A 722 -15.11 -6.63 21.66
CA GLU A 722 -13.87 -5.84 21.80
C GLU A 722 -13.64 -4.99 20.56
N SER A 723 -13.89 -5.54 19.36
CA SER A 723 -13.75 -4.80 18.11
C SER A 723 -14.74 -3.63 17.99
N ILE A 724 -15.95 -3.71 18.57
CA ILE A 724 -16.90 -2.59 18.62
C ILE A 724 -16.39 -1.49 19.54
N ALA A 725 -16.00 -1.86 20.77
CA ALA A 725 -15.54 -0.91 21.78
C ALA A 725 -14.22 -0.22 21.37
N GLY A 726 -13.32 -0.94 20.71
CA GLY A 726 -12.04 -0.44 20.22
C GLY A 726 -12.06 0.21 18.83
N ALA A 727 -13.22 0.32 18.17
CA ALA A 727 -13.33 0.81 16.80
C ALA A 727 -12.99 2.30 16.63
N ARG A 728 -13.08 3.09 17.71
CA ARG A 728 -12.82 4.53 17.73
C ARG A 728 -11.71 4.89 18.72
N PRO A 729 -11.07 6.07 18.58
CA PRO A 729 -10.02 6.51 19.50
C PRO A 729 -10.47 6.71 20.96
N GLN A 730 -11.78 6.80 21.22
CA GLN A 730 -12.34 7.05 22.55
C GLN A 730 -13.51 6.09 22.85
N ASP A 731 -13.76 5.79 24.13
CA ASP A 731 -14.92 5.01 24.57
C ASP A 731 -16.21 5.85 24.50
N ASP A 732 -16.73 6.05 23.29
CA ASP A 732 -17.91 6.87 23.04
C ASP A 732 -19.04 6.17 22.28
N VAL A 733 -18.96 4.84 22.18
CA VAL A 733 -19.96 4.02 21.51
C VAL A 733 -21.13 3.76 22.47
N ILE A 734 -22.26 4.41 22.22
CA ILE A 734 -23.51 4.22 22.96
C ILE A 734 -24.37 3.20 22.23
N VAL A 735 -24.80 2.17 22.96
CA VAL A 735 -25.50 1.04 22.37
C VAL A 735 -26.78 0.69 23.12
N LEU A 736 -27.72 0.12 22.37
CA LEU A 736 -28.86 -0.65 22.85
C LEU A 736 -28.52 -2.15 22.79
N LEU A 737 -28.71 -2.86 23.90
CA LEU A 737 -28.61 -4.32 23.92
C LEU A 737 -29.96 -4.94 23.55
N LYS A 738 -29.98 -5.84 22.56
CA LYS A 738 -31.20 -6.55 22.16
C LYS A 738 -31.48 -7.70 23.12
N GLU A 739 -32.75 -7.86 23.47
CA GLU A 739 -33.20 -8.98 24.29
C GLU A 739 -33.00 -10.33 23.55
N PRO A 740 -32.72 -11.43 24.27
CA PRO A 740 -32.63 -11.51 25.74
C PRO A 740 -31.30 -10.99 26.30
N VAL A 741 -31.35 -10.22 27.39
CA VAL A 741 -30.20 -9.82 28.20
C VAL A 741 -30.25 -10.50 29.57
N LEU A 742 -29.25 -11.34 29.87
CA LEU A 742 -29.19 -12.07 31.14
C LEU A 742 -28.20 -11.41 32.10
N LEU A 743 -28.69 -10.93 33.25
CA LEU A 743 -27.85 -10.42 34.33
C LEU A 743 -27.50 -11.55 35.31
N LYS A 744 -26.21 -11.78 35.54
CA LYS A 744 -25.69 -12.63 36.63
C LYS A 744 -24.91 -11.76 37.61
N ASP A 745 -25.37 -11.73 38.85
CA ASP A 745 -24.71 -11.05 39.98
C ASP A 745 -24.54 -12.05 41.12
N THR A 746 -23.33 -12.60 41.24
CA THR A 746 -22.99 -13.62 42.25
C THR A 746 -22.34 -13.00 43.49
N GLY A 747 -22.06 -11.70 43.49
CA GLY A 747 -21.31 -11.00 44.54
C GLY A 747 -19.81 -11.33 44.60
N ALA A 748 -19.31 -12.28 43.80
CA ALA A 748 -17.90 -12.69 43.78
C ALA A 748 -17.05 -11.90 42.76
N GLU A 749 -17.67 -11.41 41.70
CA GLU A 749 -17.08 -10.57 40.66
C GLU A 749 -18.04 -9.41 40.32
N PRO A 750 -17.60 -8.34 39.61
CA PRO A 750 -18.51 -7.34 39.10
C PRO A 750 -19.66 -8.00 38.33
N PRO A 751 -20.90 -7.48 38.46
CA PRO A 751 -22.06 -8.05 37.76
C PRO A 751 -21.78 -8.21 36.27
N SER A 752 -22.35 -9.25 35.66
CA SER A 752 -22.10 -9.56 34.24
C SER A 752 -23.41 -9.67 33.48
N LEU A 753 -23.52 -8.92 32.39
CA LEU A 753 -24.59 -9.02 31.40
C LEU A 753 -24.14 -9.98 30.28
N TYR A 754 -25.04 -10.87 29.88
CA TYR A 754 -24.82 -11.82 28.79
C TYR A 754 -25.79 -11.53 27.65
N ILE A 755 -25.24 -11.41 26.43
CA ILE A 755 -25.98 -11.08 25.20
C ILE A 755 -25.80 -12.14 24.12
N GLN A 756 -26.81 -12.28 23.27
CA GLN A 756 -26.80 -13.22 22.13
C GLN A 756 -26.63 -12.50 20.77
N HIS A 757 -26.99 -11.23 20.72
CA HIS A 757 -26.97 -10.39 19.52
C HIS A 757 -25.94 -9.28 19.65
N ASP A 758 -25.40 -8.84 18.51
CA ASP A 758 -24.51 -7.68 18.47
C ASP A 758 -25.24 -6.42 18.98
N PRO A 759 -24.59 -5.62 19.85
CA PRO A 759 -25.14 -4.35 20.30
C PRO A 759 -25.45 -3.42 19.12
N VAL A 760 -26.54 -2.65 19.23
CA VAL A 760 -26.96 -1.69 18.20
C VAL A 760 -26.53 -0.29 18.61
N GLU A 761 -25.71 0.39 17.81
CA GLU A 761 -25.30 1.77 18.08
C GLU A 761 -26.50 2.72 17.88
N ILE A 762 -26.73 3.60 18.87
CA ILE A 762 -27.86 4.54 18.90
C ILE A 762 -27.37 5.97 19.17
N THR A 763 -28.19 6.96 18.79
CA THR A 763 -28.01 8.36 19.21
C THR A 763 -29.19 8.81 20.07
N GLY A 764 -28.87 9.33 21.26
CA GLY A 764 -29.86 9.74 22.27
C GLY A 764 -30.41 8.56 23.09
N ARG A 765 -30.54 8.74 24.41
CA ARG A 765 -31.07 7.69 25.32
C ARG A 765 -32.60 7.68 25.38
N PHE A 766 -33.23 8.82 25.11
CA PHE A 766 -34.67 9.01 25.19
C PHE A 766 -35.20 9.65 23.91
N TYR A 767 -36.48 9.46 23.65
CA TYR A 767 -37.17 10.12 22.56
C TYR A 767 -38.50 10.71 22.99
N GLY A 768 -38.89 11.80 22.35
CA GLY A 768 -40.21 12.42 22.45
C GLY A 768 -40.81 12.63 21.06
N LEU A 769 -42.10 12.91 20.98
CA LEU A 769 -42.80 13.17 19.72
C LEU A 769 -43.40 14.58 19.74
N VAL A 770 -42.94 15.45 18.83
CA VAL A 770 -43.22 16.88 18.88
C VAL A 770 -43.48 17.52 17.51
N THR A 771 -44.06 18.72 17.51
CA THR A 771 -43.96 19.68 16.39
C THR A 771 -43.14 20.88 16.82
N PHE A 772 -42.29 21.41 15.92
CA PHE A 772 -41.57 22.66 16.15
C PHE A 772 -42.52 23.85 15.97
N VAL A 773 -42.71 24.65 17.01
CA VAL A 773 -43.64 25.79 17.00
C VAL A 773 -42.93 27.07 16.57
N LYS A 774 -41.76 27.32 17.15
CA LYS A 774 -41.02 28.57 16.92
C LYS A 774 -39.53 28.42 17.26
N ASN A 775 -38.66 28.91 16.39
CA ASN A 775 -37.26 29.15 16.74
C ASN A 775 -37.16 30.40 17.65
N LEU A 776 -36.65 30.21 18.87
CA LEU A 776 -36.47 31.28 19.86
C LEU A 776 -35.08 31.94 19.75
N GLY A 777 -34.25 31.53 18.79
CA GLY A 777 -32.86 31.94 18.62
C GLY A 777 -31.91 31.19 19.55
N LYS A 778 -30.60 31.35 19.30
CA LYS A 778 -29.53 30.67 20.05
C LYS A 778 -29.74 29.16 20.15
N ASP A 779 -30.16 28.53 19.04
CA ASP A 779 -30.41 27.09 18.95
C ASP A 779 -31.50 26.56 19.90
N ILE A 780 -32.36 27.42 20.46
CA ILE A 780 -33.49 27.00 21.29
C ILE A 780 -34.78 27.03 20.48
N PHE A 781 -35.53 25.95 20.55
CA PHE A 781 -36.84 25.84 19.90
C PHE A 781 -37.94 25.64 20.93
N LEU A 782 -39.06 26.32 20.72
CA LEU A 782 -40.32 25.96 21.37
C LEU A 782 -40.94 24.82 20.58
N VAL A 783 -41.17 23.69 21.25
CA VAL A 783 -41.83 22.52 20.69
C VAL A 783 -43.13 22.25 21.42
N ARG A 784 -44.05 21.57 20.75
CA ARG A 784 -45.30 21.12 21.35
C ARG A 784 -45.39 19.61 21.28
N HIS A 785 -45.66 18.98 22.42
CA HIS A 785 -45.72 17.53 22.53
C HIS A 785 -46.99 16.94 21.94
N TYR A 786 -46.87 15.73 21.41
CA TYR A 786 -48.01 14.90 21.03
C TYR A 786 -48.82 14.48 22.25
N GLN A 787 -50.13 14.52 22.14
CA GLN A 787 -51.05 14.12 23.19
C GLN A 787 -51.85 12.88 22.76
N PRO A 788 -51.67 11.72 23.43
CA PRO A 788 -52.33 10.48 23.02
C PRO A 788 -53.87 10.54 23.05
N GLN A 789 -54.48 11.33 23.95
CA GLN A 789 -55.95 11.40 24.03
C GLN A 789 -56.59 12.13 22.85
N SER A 790 -55.95 13.18 22.34
CA SER A 790 -56.45 13.97 21.19
C SER A 790 -55.91 13.45 19.85
N GLN A 791 -54.89 12.58 19.90
CA GLN A 791 -54.11 12.13 18.75
C GLN A 791 -53.46 13.27 17.94
N GLY A 792 -53.22 14.42 18.59
CA GLY A 792 -52.69 15.62 17.97
C GLY A 792 -51.51 16.24 18.71
N PHE A 793 -51.00 17.35 18.16
CA PHE A 793 -49.96 18.18 18.77
C PHE A 793 -50.59 19.37 19.48
N ASP A 794 -51.31 19.09 20.56
CA ASP A 794 -51.98 20.04 21.46
C ASP A 794 -51.58 19.81 22.93
N GLY A 795 -50.53 19.02 23.17
CA GLY A 795 -49.93 18.81 24.48
C GLY A 795 -49.13 20.02 24.99
N SER A 796 -48.41 19.85 26.10
CA SER A 796 -47.64 20.94 26.69
C SER A 796 -46.51 21.43 25.77
N GLU A 797 -46.24 22.73 25.80
CA GLU A 797 -45.09 23.31 25.13
C GLU A 797 -43.84 23.22 26.01
N GLU A 798 -42.70 22.92 25.40
CA GLU A 798 -41.40 22.81 26.06
C GLU A 798 -40.33 23.53 25.23
N LYS A 799 -39.31 24.07 25.91
CA LYS A 799 -38.10 24.57 25.25
C LYS A 799 -37.08 23.44 25.14
N VAL A 800 -36.68 23.12 23.92
CA VAL A 800 -35.62 22.15 23.64
C VAL A 800 -34.41 22.86 23.00
N TYR A 801 -33.23 22.28 23.17
CA TYR A 801 -31.98 22.80 22.64
C TYR A 801 -31.53 21.96 21.43
N LEU A 802 -31.36 22.60 20.28
CA LEU A 802 -30.91 21.98 19.03
C LEU A 802 -29.55 22.60 18.66
N PRO A 803 -28.43 22.20 19.28
CA PRO A 803 -27.14 22.83 19.02
C PRO A 803 -26.78 22.79 17.53
N SER A 804 -26.24 23.89 17.00
CA SER A 804 -25.68 23.94 15.65
C SER A 804 -24.52 22.94 15.50
N VAL A 805 -24.46 22.26 14.37
CA VAL A 805 -23.48 21.19 14.13
C VAL A 805 -22.18 21.74 13.55
N ILE A 806 -21.10 20.97 13.67
CA ILE A 806 -19.79 21.32 13.10
C ILE A 806 -19.73 20.83 11.65
N ALA A 807 -19.27 21.69 10.75
CA ALA A 807 -19.08 21.34 9.34
C ALA A 807 -17.96 20.30 9.16
N ASN A 808 -18.14 19.40 8.19
CA ASN A 808 -17.15 18.42 7.79
C ASN A 808 -15.90 19.08 7.18
N ARG A 809 -14.89 18.28 6.82
CA ARG A 809 -13.65 18.79 6.19
C ARG A 809 -13.83 19.50 4.85
N ASP A 810 -14.97 19.27 4.20
CA ASP A 810 -15.37 19.89 2.93
C ASP A 810 -16.35 21.06 3.16
N GLU A 811 -16.44 21.56 4.41
CA GLU A 811 -17.28 22.69 4.85
C GLU A 811 -18.81 22.45 4.73
N ILE A 812 -19.23 21.19 4.64
CA ILE A 812 -20.65 20.81 4.56
C ILE A 812 -21.21 20.50 5.96
N LEU A 813 -22.40 21.02 6.25
CA LEU A 813 -23.17 20.69 7.46
C LEU A 813 -24.06 19.47 7.20
N SER A 814 -24.04 18.49 8.11
CA SER A 814 -24.90 17.30 8.04
C SER A 814 -26.37 17.59 8.34
N SER A 815 -26.64 18.65 9.10
CA SER A 815 -27.97 19.16 9.41
C SER A 815 -27.93 20.66 9.66
N VAL A 816 -28.99 21.38 9.28
CA VAL A 816 -29.18 22.79 9.64
C VAL A 816 -30.48 23.01 10.42
N ASN A 817 -30.50 24.03 11.27
CA ASN A 817 -31.67 24.42 12.08
C ASN A 817 -32.58 25.44 11.39
N GLN A 818 -32.06 26.11 10.36
CA GLN A 818 -32.75 27.20 9.69
C GLN A 818 -34.10 26.73 9.15
N ASP A 819 -35.16 27.47 9.45
CA ASP A 819 -36.54 27.21 9.00
C ASP A 819 -37.12 25.82 9.35
N LEU A 820 -36.59 25.13 10.37
CA LEU A 820 -37.07 23.80 10.76
C LEU A 820 -38.56 23.80 11.16
N GLU A 821 -39.04 24.86 11.83
CA GLU A 821 -40.46 25.02 12.17
C GLU A 821 -41.37 25.21 10.94
N HIS A 822 -40.79 25.64 9.82
CA HIS A 822 -41.47 25.80 8.53
C HIS A 822 -41.24 24.62 7.58
N SER A 823 -40.53 23.57 8.04
CA SER A 823 -40.30 22.37 7.24
C SER A 823 -41.64 21.77 6.75
N PRO A 824 -41.77 21.38 5.46
CA PRO A 824 -43.03 20.86 4.90
C PRO A 824 -43.62 19.68 5.67
N ILE A 825 -42.76 18.91 6.35
CA ILE A 825 -43.13 17.71 7.09
C ILE A 825 -43.39 17.97 8.58
N ASN A 826 -43.09 19.17 9.09
CA ASN A 826 -43.28 19.52 10.50
C ASN A 826 -44.71 19.29 11.01
N PRO A 827 -45.79 19.59 10.25
CA PRO A 827 -47.16 19.32 10.72
C PRO A 827 -47.45 17.85 11.03
N SER A 828 -46.70 16.91 10.43
CA SER A 828 -46.84 15.48 10.70
C SER A 828 -46.14 15.02 11.99
N GLY A 829 -45.28 15.89 12.54
CA GLY A 829 -44.51 15.65 13.74
C GLY A 829 -43.15 15.00 13.52
N TRP A 830 -42.31 15.17 14.53
CA TRP A 830 -40.94 14.70 14.60
C TRP A 830 -40.73 13.90 15.86
N TYR A 831 -40.11 12.73 15.72
CA TYR A 831 -39.43 12.13 16.83
C TYR A 831 -38.12 12.88 17.07
N ILE A 832 -37.95 13.40 18.29
CA ILE A 832 -36.71 14.02 18.76
C ILE A 832 -36.00 13.03 19.70
N PHE A 833 -34.75 12.72 19.42
CA PHE A 833 -33.94 11.80 20.23
C PHE A 833 -32.82 12.58 20.93
N GLY A 834 -32.61 12.29 22.21
CA GLY A 834 -31.68 13.05 23.01
C GLY A 834 -31.79 12.77 24.51
N GLN A 835 -31.31 13.73 25.29
CA GLN A 835 -31.33 13.70 26.76
C GLN A 835 -31.04 15.09 27.32
N LYS A 836 -31.23 15.28 28.63
CA LYS A 836 -30.90 16.55 29.28
C LYS A 836 -29.40 16.72 29.43
N ASN A 837 -28.89 17.92 29.15
CA ASN A 837 -27.54 18.33 29.53
C ASN A 837 -27.46 18.70 31.02
N ILE A 838 -26.27 19.14 31.45
CA ILE A 838 -26.04 19.56 32.84
C ILE A 838 -26.91 20.75 33.29
N ASP A 839 -27.35 21.59 32.36
CA ASP A 839 -28.25 22.73 32.61
C ASP A 839 -29.74 22.33 32.62
N GLY A 840 -30.05 21.04 32.46
CA GLY A 840 -31.41 20.50 32.47
C GLY A 840 -32.21 20.72 31.19
N GLN A 841 -31.58 21.21 30.11
CA GLN A 841 -32.21 21.41 28.80
C GLN A 841 -32.20 20.10 28.01
N PHE A 842 -33.33 19.71 27.43
CA PHE A 842 -33.37 18.54 26.54
C PHE A 842 -32.66 18.87 25.22
N VAL A 843 -31.56 18.19 24.96
CA VAL A 843 -30.72 18.40 23.77
C VAL A 843 -31.09 17.40 22.70
N VAL A 844 -31.51 17.90 21.54
CA VAL A 844 -31.92 17.06 20.42
C VAL A 844 -30.70 16.72 19.57
N GLN A 845 -30.31 15.45 19.63
CA GLN A 845 -29.15 14.89 18.93
C GLN A 845 -29.53 14.24 17.60
N ALA A 846 -30.72 13.64 17.49
CA ALA A 846 -31.21 13.04 16.25
C ALA A 846 -32.69 13.37 16.00
N LEU A 847 -33.08 13.34 14.72
CA LEU A 847 -34.43 13.63 14.24
C LEU A 847 -34.96 12.48 13.37
N ALA A 848 -36.25 12.20 13.48
CA ALA A 848 -36.92 11.28 12.56
C ALA A 848 -38.35 11.76 12.24
N PRO A 849 -38.72 11.94 10.96
CA PRO A 849 -40.07 12.33 10.58
C PRO A 849 -41.08 11.24 10.96
N ARG A 850 -42.11 11.54 11.77
CA ARG A 850 -43.08 10.53 12.23
C ARG A 850 -43.75 9.81 11.06
N ARG A 851 -44.18 10.58 10.06
CA ARG A 851 -44.89 10.08 8.87
C ARG A 851 -44.09 9.04 8.09
N LEU A 852 -42.76 9.13 8.08
CA LEU A 852 -41.89 8.21 7.33
C LEU A 852 -42.02 6.76 7.81
N PHE A 853 -42.23 6.54 9.11
CA PHE A 853 -42.27 5.21 9.71
C PHE A 853 -43.67 4.62 9.86
N SER A 854 -44.70 5.41 9.58
CA SER A 854 -46.09 4.97 9.70
C SER A 854 -46.43 3.89 8.66
N LEU A 855 -47.29 2.94 9.03
CA LEU A 855 -47.74 1.86 8.15
C LEU A 855 -48.83 2.29 7.15
N ASN A 856 -48.90 3.59 6.85
CA ASN A 856 -49.85 4.18 5.91
C ASN A 856 -49.08 4.80 4.74
N PRO A 857 -49.00 4.18 3.55
CA PRO A 857 -48.18 4.71 2.47
C PRO A 857 -48.82 5.97 1.87
N ASP A 858 -48.00 6.89 1.37
CA ASP A 858 -48.49 8.07 0.63
C ASP A 858 -48.98 7.70 -0.78
N VAL A 859 -48.40 6.66 -1.37
CA VAL A 859 -48.73 6.17 -2.72
C VAL A 859 -48.75 4.64 -2.72
N VAL A 860 -49.75 4.05 -3.37
CA VAL A 860 -49.81 2.62 -3.65
C VAL A 860 -49.77 2.41 -5.16
N ILE A 861 -48.81 1.61 -5.64
CA ILE A 861 -48.70 1.22 -7.05
C ILE A 861 -48.96 -0.28 -7.11
N SER A 862 -49.96 -0.68 -7.90
CA SER A 862 -50.36 -2.08 -8.04
C SER A 862 -50.15 -2.57 -9.46
N GLY A 863 -49.87 -3.87 -9.59
CA GLY A 863 -49.63 -4.57 -10.85
C GLY A 863 -48.14 -4.80 -11.10
N GLN A 864 -47.79 -6.03 -11.45
CA GLN A 864 -46.39 -6.44 -11.59
C GLN A 864 -45.60 -5.52 -12.54
N GLN A 865 -46.12 -5.26 -13.75
CA GLN A 865 -45.44 -4.40 -14.72
C GLN A 865 -45.25 -2.96 -14.22
N GLN A 866 -46.29 -2.36 -13.65
CA GLN A 866 -46.26 -0.98 -13.12
C GLN A 866 -45.26 -0.84 -11.98
N THR A 867 -45.20 -1.83 -11.08
CA THR A 867 -44.22 -1.81 -9.97
C THR A 867 -42.77 -1.92 -10.48
N LEU A 868 -42.51 -2.74 -11.51
CA LEU A 868 -41.19 -2.86 -12.15
C LEU A 868 -40.79 -1.59 -12.89
N ASP A 869 -41.72 -0.97 -13.62
CA ASP A 869 -41.46 0.28 -14.34
C ASP A 869 -41.16 1.44 -13.38
N TYR A 870 -41.79 1.47 -12.21
CA TYR A 870 -41.54 2.47 -11.18
C TYR A 870 -40.11 2.40 -10.62
N ILE A 871 -39.61 1.19 -10.30
CA ILE A 871 -38.22 0.98 -9.88
C ILE A 871 -37.24 1.37 -11.00
N ASN A 872 -37.51 0.97 -12.25
CA ASN A 872 -36.59 1.26 -13.35
C ASN A 872 -36.49 2.75 -13.70
N HIS A 873 -37.57 3.53 -13.55
CA HIS A 873 -37.62 4.85 -14.17
C HIS A 873 -38.03 5.99 -13.25
N GLU A 874 -38.71 5.77 -12.13
CA GLU A 874 -39.44 6.84 -11.45
C GLU A 874 -38.95 7.16 -10.04
N TYR A 875 -38.67 6.15 -9.22
CA TYR A 875 -38.60 6.33 -7.77
C TYR A 875 -37.48 7.26 -7.27
N TRP A 876 -36.41 7.45 -8.04
CA TRP A 876 -35.32 8.40 -7.70
C TRP A 876 -35.55 9.82 -8.20
N LYS A 877 -36.49 10.07 -9.11
CA LYS A 877 -36.64 11.38 -9.75
C LYS A 877 -36.99 12.44 -8.70
N ASN A 878 -36.23 13.54 -8.62
CA ASN A 878 -36.46 14.64 -7.66
C ASN A 878 -37.87 15.26 -7.75
N LYS A 879 -38.55 15.16 -8.89
CA LYS A 879 -39.95 15.58 -9.03
C LYS A 879 -40.94 14.74 -8.18
N VAL A 880 -40.56 13.52 -7.79
CA VAL A 880 -41.36 12.61 -6.97
C VAL A 880 -41.24 12.96 -5.49
N THR A 881 -40.07 13.44 -5.07
CA THR A 881 -39.80 13.89 -3.70
C THR A 881 -38.92 15.12 -3.78
N PRO A 882 -39.49 16.34 -3.74
CA PRO A 882 -38.72 17.58 -3.71
C PRO A 882 -37.78 17.65 -2.51
N LYS A 883 -36.82 18.58 -2.55
CA LYS A 883 -35.92 18.83 -1.42
C LYS A 883 -36.72 19.25 -0.18
N GLY A 884 -36.33 18.75 0.99
CA GLY A 884 -37.01 19.01 2.26
C GLY A 884 -38.21 18.09 2.54
N GLU A 885 -38.57 17.22 1.59
CA GLU A 885 -39.73 16.33 1.70
C GLU A 885 -39.35 14.85 1.85
N ILE A 886 -40.35 14.07 2.23
CA ILE A 886 -40.29 12.61 2.29
C ILE A 886 -41.41 12.01 1.44
N LYS A 887 -41.25 10.74 1.06
CA LYS A 887 -42.33 9.96 0.44
C LYS A 887 -42.28 8.50 0.86
N THR A 888 -43.44 7.95 1.18
CA THR A 888 -43.62 6.52 1.44
C THR A 888 -44.44 5.88 0.31
N ILE A 889 -43.92 4.82 -0.30
CA ILE A 889 -44.57 4.17 -1.45
C ILE A 889 -44.68 2.67 -1.21
N LEU A 890 -45.87 2.10 -1.39
CA LEU A 890 -46.09 0.66 -1.39
C LEU A 890 -46.25 0.16 -2.82
N LEU A 891 -45.39 -0.78 -3.21
CA LEU A 891 -45.46 -1.52 -4.47
C LEU A 891 -46.09 -2.90 -4.21
N ASN A 892 -47.21 -3.16 -4.88
CA ASN A 892 -47.97 -4.41 -4.77
C ASN A 892 -48.04 -5.12 -6.14
N PRO A 893 -47.19 -6.13 -6.40
CA PRO A 893 -47.21 -6.83 -7.68
C PRO A 893 -48.40 -7.80 -7.84
N ASN A 894 -49.09 -8.16 -6.75
CA ASN A 894 -50.03 -9.28 -6.72
C ASN A 894 -51.46 -8.93 -7.18
N GLN A 895 -51.76 -7.66 -7.45
CA GLN A 895 -53.10 -7.22 -7.88
C GLN A 895 -53.05 -6.45 -9.19
N GLU A 896 -53.73 -6.95 -10.22
CA GLU A 896 -53.98 -6.22 -11.46
C GLU A 896 -55.22 -5.33 -11.30
N ASN A 897 -55.05 -4.01 -11.35
CA ASN A 897 -56.11 -3.02 -11.57
C ASN A 897 -57.42 -3.22 -10.76
N SER A 898 -57.37 -3.18 -9.42
CA SER A 898 -58.60 -3.22 -8.62
C SER A 898 -58.77 -1.99 -7.73
N ILE A 899 -59.99 -1.44 -7.78
CA ILE A 899 -60.53 -0.34 -6.98
C ILE A 899 -60.72 -0.77 -5.49
N TYR A 900 -60.43 -2.03 -5.17
CA TYR A 900 -60.42 -2.56 -3.81
C TYR A 900 -59.01 -2.47 -3.24
N SER A 901 -58.78 -1.42 -2.45
CA SER A 901 -57.54 -1.18 -1.72
C SER A 901 -57.24 -2.35 -0.78
N VAL A 902 -56.09 -3.02 -0.95
CA VAL A 902 -55.45 -3.70 0.18
C VAL A 902 -55.33 -2.66 1.28
N HIS A 903 -55.99 -2.87 2.42
CA HIS A 903 -55.79 -2.02 3.58
C HIS A 903 -54.34 -2.24 4.03
N PRO A 904 -53.44 -1.25 3.92
CA PRO A 904 -52.02 -1.43 4.25
C PRO A 904 -51.81 -1.88 5.70
N GLU A 905 -52.75 -1.51 6.59
CA GLU A 905 -52.83 -1.94 7.99
C GLU A 905 -53.08 -3.45 8.16
N SER A 906 -53.65 -4.14 7.16
CA SER A 906 -53.83 -5.60 7.18
C SER A 906 -52.58 -6.37 6.70
N LEU A 907 -51.66 -5.69 6.02
CA LEU A 907 -50.43 -6.31 5.53
C LEU A 907 -49.41 -6.54 6.63
N TRP A 908 -49.43 -5.73 7.69
CA TRP A 908 -48.37 -5.67 8.69
C TRP A 908 -48.93 -5.84 10.10
N GLN A 909 -48.30 -6.70 10.88
CA GLN A 909 -48.61 -6.96 12.28
C GLN A 909 -47.40 -6.67 13.16
N GLU A 910 -47.64 -6.44 14.44
CA GLU A 910 -46.57 -6.26 15.41
C GLU A 910 -45.65 -7.49 15.43
N GLY A 911 -44.34 -7.26 15.31
CA GLY A 911 -43.33 -8.31 15.20
C GLY A 911 -43.00 -8.76 13.77
N ASP A 912 -43.76 -8.32 12.76
CA ASP A 912 -43.39 -8.59 11.36
C ASP A 912 -42.03 -7.97 11.01
N ARG A 913 -41.28 -8.67 10.15
CA ARG A 913 -39.93 -8.29 9.73
C ARG A 913 -39.86 -8.10 8.21
N ALA A 914 -38.98 -7.21 7.78
CA ALA A 914 -38.67 -6.97 6.38
C ALA A 914 -37.15 -6.94 6.19
N LEU A 915 -36.68 -7.42 5.04
CA LEU A 915 -35.30 -7.15 4.61
C LEU A 915 -35.21 -5.68 4.20
N LEU A 916 -34.28 -4.93 4.79
CA LEU A 916 -33.98 -3.55 4.39
C LEU A 916 -32.85 -3.56 3.36
N MET A 917 -33.00 -2.75 2.31
CA MET A 917 -31.92 -2.34 1.40
C MET A 917 -31.84 -0.82 1.38
N HIS A 918 -30.67 -0.29 1.69
CA HIS A 918 -30.40 1.15 1.76
C HIS A 918 -29.51 1.58 0.61
N VAL A 919 -29.87 2.70 -0.05
CA VAL A 919 -28.99 3.42 -0.98
C VAL A 919 -29.10 4.92 -0.79
N TYR A 920 -27.97 5.62 -0.71
CA TYR A 920 -27.93 7.09 -0.73
C TYR A 920 -27.31 7.67 -2.00
N GLY A 921 -27.68 8.92 -2.30
CA GLY A 921 -27.11 9.77 -3.34
C GLY A 921 -26.09 10.79 -2.81
N GLY A 922 -25.65 11.65 -3.72
CA GLY A 922 -24.63 12.65 -3.46
C GLY A 922 -25.18 13.96 -2.90
N ILE A 923 -24.25 14.82 -2.51
CA ILE A 923 -24.52 16.23 -2.18
C ILE A 923 -24.19 17.04 -3.44
N GLY A 924 -25.18 17.70 -4.04
CA GLY A 924 -25.00 18.66 -5.11
C GLY A 924 -24.87 20.09 -4.58
N GLY A 925 -24.76 21.06 -5.49
CA GLY A 925 -24.56 22.48 -5.16
C GLY A 925 -23.10 22.93 -5.25
N PRO A 926 -22.81 24.23 -5.05
CA PRO A 926 -21.47 24.79 -5.15
C PRO A 926 -20.44 24.15 -4.21
N ASN A 927 -20.89 23.63 -3.07
CA ASN A 927 -20.07 22.98 -2.05
C ASN A 927 -20.31 21.46 -1.98
N GLY A 928 -20.87 20.85 -3.03
CA GLY A 928 -21.24 19.43 -3.07
C GLY A 928 -20.08 18.46 -3.36
N ASP A 929 -20.40 17.17 -3.38
CA ASP A 929 -19.49 16.09 -3.74
C ASP A 929 -18.89 16.29 -5.15
N HIS A 930 -17.58 16.12 -5.27
CA HIS A 930 -16.91 16.15 -6.58
C HIS A 930 -17.25 14.89 -7.40
N THR A 931 -17.90 15.08 -8.55
CA THR A 931 -18.32 13.98 -9.44
C THR A 931 -17.54 14.01 -10.76
N PRO A 932 -16.37 13.34 -10.83
CA PRO A 932 -15.66 13.23 -12.10
C PRO A 932 -16.54 12.52 -13.13
N PHE A 933 -16.68 13.14 -14.31
CA PHE A 933 -17.57 12.68 -15.39
C PHE A 933 -19.06 12.63 -15.02
N GLY A 934 -19.48 13.30 -13.94
CA GLY A 934 -20.88 13.34 -13.48
C GLY A 934 -21.39 12.02 -12.89
N ILE A 935 -20.48 11.10 -12.51
CA ILE A 935 -20.84 9.81 -11.94
C ILE A 935 -20.77 9.88 -10.41
N TYR A 936 -21.84 9.44 -9.75
CA TYR A 936 -21.91 9.28 -8.31
C TYR A 936 -22.45 7.88 -7.97
N PHE A 937 -21.62 7.06 -7.33
CA PHE A 937 -21.95 5.64 -7.09
C PHE A 937 -22.86 5.42 -5.87
N GLY A 938 -22.77 6.28 -4.85
CA GLY A 938 -23.47 6.11 -3.58
C GLY A 938 -22.86 5.01 -2.69
N HIS A 939 -23.60 4.64 -1.65
CA HIS A 939 -23.31 3.50 -0.77
C HIS A 939 -24.52 2.58 -0.69
N PHE A 940 -24.28 1.31 -0.38
CA PHE A 940 -25.31 0.28 -0.25
C PHE A 940 -25.14 -0.47 1.06
N ALA A 941 -26.25 -0.70 1.77
CA ALA A 941 -26.27 -1.55 2.96
C ALA A 941 -27.56 -2.41 3.02
N TYR A 942 -27.45 -3.58 3.64
CA TYR A 942 -28.64 -4.32 4.09
C TYR A 942 -29.00 -3.93 5.52
N GLY A 943 -30.16 -4.38 5.97
CA GLY A 943 -30.52 -4.35 7.37
C GLY A 943 -31.84 -5.07 7.61
N ILE A 944 -32.51 -4.66 8.67
CA ILE A 944 -33.82 -5.18 9.03
C ILE A 944 -34.76 -4.03 9.38
N ALA A 945 -36.01 -4.15 8.94
CA ALA A 945 -37.10 -3.37 9.47
C ALA A 945 -38.02 -4.28 10.28
N THR A 946 -38.40 -3.84 11.47
CA THR A 946 -39.34 -4.57 12.33
C THR A 946 -40.53 -3.69 12.65
N VAL A 947 -41.73 -4.24 12.56
CA VAL A 947 -42.94 -3.54 12.97
C VAL A 947 -43.06 -3.57 14.49
N VAL A 948 -43.05 -2.40 15.11
CA VAL A 948 -43.13 -2.21 16.56
C VAL A 948 -44.30 -1.31 16.92
N ARG A 949 -44.83 -1.48 18.13
CA ARG A 949 -45.79 -0.53 18.71
C ARG A 949 -45.07 0.63 19.36
N ASP A 950 -45.40 1.84 18.92
CA ASP A 950 -44.84 3.06 19.47
C ASP A 950 -45.39 3.33 20.88
N ARG A 951 -44.51 3.64 21.84
CA ARG A 951 -44.92 3.77 23.25
C ARG A 951 -45.71 5.05 23.54
N ILE A 952 -45.55 6.08 22.71
CA ILE A 952 -46.25 7.37 22.87
C ILE A 952 -47.62 7.32 22.18
N THR A 953 -47.64 6.98 20.88
CA THR A 953 -48.84 7.01 20.05
C THR A 953 -49.68 5.73 20.12
N GLN A 954 -49.10 4.61 20.55
CA GLN A 954 -49.68 3.26 20.49
C GLN A 954 -49.95 2.75 19.06
N GLU A 955 -49.55 3.50 18.04
CA GLU A 955 -49.63 3.11 16.63
C GLU A 955 -48.50 2.13 16.27
N LEU A 956 -48.73 1.31 15.24
CA LEU A 956 -47.68 0.47 14.66
C LEU A 956 -46.82 1.31 13.72
N ARG A 957 -45.50 1.10 13.79
CA ARG A 957 -44.51 1.76 12.92
C ARG A 957 -43.34 0.85 12.60
N PHE A 958 -42.59 1.18 11.55
CA PHE A 958 -41.31 0.55 11.28
C PHE A 958 -40.23 1.05 12.24
N ASN A 959 -39.47 0.11 12.79
CA ASN A 959 -38.17 0.34 13.41
C ASN A 959 -37.07 -0.12 12.45
N ILE A 960 -36.12 0.75 12.13
CA ILE A 960 -35.12 0.52 11.07
C ILE A 960 -33.73 0.34 11.69
N GLU A 961 -33.09 -0.77 11.37
CA GLU A 961 -31.74 -1.12 11.83
C GLU A 961 -30.88 -1.51 10.64
N TYR A 962 -29.75 -0.83 10.45
CA TYR A 962 -28.80 -1.06 9.38
C TYR A 962 -27.74 -2.07 9.81
N ARG A 963 -27.32 -2.93 8.87
CA ARG A 963 -26.10 -3.74 8.94
C ARG A 963 -25.04 -3.09 8.07
N GLN A 964 -24.35 -2.10 8.63
CA GLN A 964 -23.37 -1.33 7.88
C GLN A 964 -22.10 -2.14 7.71
N ILE A 965 -21.92 -2.72 6.52
CA ILE A 965 -20.63 -3.22 6.06
C ILE A 965 -19.95 -2.01 5.40
N TYR A 966 -19.19 -1.27 6.20
CA TYR A 966 -18.63 0.03 5.82
C TYR A 966 -17.12 0.02 6.02
N THR A 967 -16.37 0.49 5.04
CA THR A 967 -14.92 0.61 5.18
C THR A 967 -14.54 1.69 6.18
N HIS A 968 -13.34 1.59 6.72
CA HIS A 968 -12.77 2.63 7.56
C HIS A 968 -12.85 4.00 6.85
N ASN A 969 -13.28 5.03 7.58
CA ASN A 969 -13.72 6.31 7.01
C ASN A 969 -13.42 7.46 7.96
N CYS A 970 -13.49 8.68 7.45
CA CYS A 970 -13.20 9.89 8.22
C CYS A 970 -14.32 10.32 9.16
N ASP A 971 -15.56 9.85 8.97
CA ASP A 971 -16.71 10.20 9.81
C ASP A 971 -16.78 9.37 11.11
N GLY A 972 -15.98 8.31 11.21
CA GLY A 972 -15.99 7.39 12.35
C GLY A 972 -17.22 6.46 12.35
N ILE A 973 -17.84 6.21 11.19
CA ILE A 973 -18.91 5.21 11.05
C ILE A 973 -18.29 3.83 11.29
N ILE A 974 -18.84 3.09 12.26
CA ILE A 974 -18.38 1.76 12.61
C ILE A 974 -19.11 0.74 11.74
N SER A 975 -18.38 -0.23 11.20
CA SER A 975 -18.96 -1.39 10.54
C SER A 975 -19.67 -2.27 11.58
N ALA A 976 -20.98 -2.06 11.79
CA ALA A 976 -21.76 -2.63 12.88
C ALA A 976 -23.27 -2.56 12.63
N ASN A 977 -24.04 -2.92 13.66
CA ASN A 977 -25.48 -2.72 13.72
C ASN A 977 -25.75 -1.28 14.15
N LEU A 978 -26.35 -0.48 13.28
CA LEU A 978 -26.66 0.93 13.54
C LEU A 978 -28.16 1.15 13.49
N ASP A 979 -28.71 1.83 14.49
CA ASP A 979 -30.10 2.28 14.48
C ASP A 979 -30.28 3.47 13.52
N TRP A 980 -31.53 3.72 13.07
CA TRP A 980 -31.89 4.94 12.34
C TRP A 980 -31.31 6.20 12.96
N THR A 981 -31.43 6.32 14.28
CA THR A 981 -30.98 7.49 15.04
C THR A 981 -29.50 7.76 14.86
N ARG A 982 -28.68 6.73 14.63
CA ARG A 982 -27.23 6.88 14.48
C ARG A 982 -26.81 7.10 13.03
N TYR A 983 -27.37 6.32 12.10
CA TYR A 983 -26.90 6.32 10.71
C TYR A 983 -27.58 7.37 9.83
N ALA A 984 -28.90 7.54 9.98
CA ALA A 984 -29.68 8.43 9.15
C ALA A 984 -30.04 9.73 9.88
N GLY A 985 -30.65 9.62 11.07
CA GLY A 985 -31.28 10.73 11.79
C GLY A 985 -30.36 11.57 12.67
N ASP A 986 -29.12 11.13 12.95
CA ASP A 986 -28.16 11.89 13.76
C ASP A 986 -27.88 13.23 13.10
N ARG A 987 -28.01 14.34 13.85
CA ARG A 987 -27.85 15.67 13.27
C ARG A 987 -26.40 15.97 12.88
N GLN A 988 -25.42 15.38 13.58
CA GLN A 988 -24.00 15.60 13.33
C GLN A 988 -23.38 14.50 12.46
N PHE A 989 -23.69 13.24 12.75
CA PHE A 989 -23.08 12.07 12.11
C PHE A 989 -23.97 11.38 11.06
N GLY A 990 -25.23 11.78 10.96
CA GLY A 990 -26.21 11.17 10.08
C GLY A 990 -26.37 11.91 8.76
N TRP A 991 -27.19 11.33 7.88
CA TRP A 991 -27.31 11.75 6.48
C TRP A 991 -28.62 12.48 6.13
N LEU A 992 -29.61 12.53 7.04
CA LEU A 992 -30.97 13.03 6.75
C LEU A 992 -31.00 14.44 6.15
N GLY A 993 -30.21 15.37 6.70
CA GLY A 993 -30.21 16.77 6.29
C GLY A 993 -29.43 17.04 5.01
N CYS A 994 -28.37 16.27 4.74
CA CYS A 994 -27.40 16.59 3.68
C CYS A 994 -27.44 15.66 2.47
N ARG A 995 -27.95 14.42 2.59
CA ARG A 995 -28.02 13.47 1.46
C ARG A 995 -29.44 13.03 1.16
N PRO A 996 -29.75 12.77 -0.13
CA PRO A 996 -30.95 12.06 -0.49
C PRO A 996 -30.74 10.55 -0.36
N PHE A 997 -31.68 9.81 0.22
CA PHE A 997 -31.57 8.34 0.25
C PHE A 997 -32.91 7.61 0.13
N THR A 998 -32.81 6.31 -0.12
CA THR A 998 -33.94 5.41 -0.22
C THR A 998 -33.69 4.17 0.63
N ASP A 999 -34.66 3.83 1.47
CA ASP A 999 -34.74 2.56 2.18
C ASP A 999 -35.88 1.72 1.57
N ILE A 1000 -35.53 0.56 1.01
CA ILE A 1000 -36.47 -0.40 0.43
C ILE A 1000 -36.68 -1.53 1.44
N LEU A 1001 -37.91 -1.69 1.93
CA LEU A 1001 -38.32 -2.73 2.86
C LEU A 1001 -39.06 -3.82 2.07
N ILE A 1002 -38.54 -5.04 2.11
CA ILE A 1002 -39.09 -6.17 1.36
C ILE A 1002 -39.80 -7.12 2.32
N LYS A 1003 -41.12 -7.23 2.17
CA LYS A 1003 -41.92 -8.29 2.79
C LYS A 1003 -42.12 -9.41 1.78
N PHE A 1004 -41.42 -10.51 2.01
CA PHE A 1004 -41.48 -11.69 1.17
C PHE A 1004 -41.59 -12.92 2.07
N PRO A 1005 -42.79 -13.51 2.28
CA PRO A 1005 -43.00 -14.59 3.23
C PRO A 1005 -42.00 -15.76 3.13
N PRO A 1006 -41.54 -16.19 1.94
CA PRO A 1006 -40.49 -17.19 1.83
C PRO A 1006 -39.16 -16.87 2.51
N LEU A 1007 -38.84 -15.59 2.71
CA LEU A 1007 -37.63 -15.10 3.38
C LEU A 1007 -37.91 -14.56 4.79
N THR A 1008 -39.04 -13.86 4.96
CA THR A 1008 -39.34 -13.02 6.14
C THR A 1008 -40.17 -13.71 7.22
N GLN A 1009 -40.74 -14.87 6.93
CA GLN A 1009 -41.46 -15.69 7.90
C GLN A 1009 -40.69 -16.99 8.17
N ASP A 1010 -40.84 -17.49 9.39
CA ASP A 1010 -40.24 -18.74 9.83
C ASP A 1010 -40.90 -19.95 9.15
N TYR A 1011 -40.16 -21.05 9.07
CA TYR A 1011 -40.63 -22.36 8.64
C TYR A 1011 -40.75 -23.28 9.84
N ASP A 1012 -41.67 -24.25 9.78
CA ASP A 1012 -41.89 -25.29 10.78
C ASP A 1012 -42.28 -26.60 10.07
N PHE A 1013 -41.29 -27.42 9.76
CA PHE A 1013 -41.48 -28.72 9.14
C PHE A 1013 -41.63 -29.81 10.21
N ASP A 1014 -42.80 -29.87 10.86
CA ASP A 1014 -43.13 -30.80 11.95
C ASP A 1014 -42.11 -30.76 13.11
N GLY A 1015 -41.81 -29.57 13.62
CA GLY A 1015 -40.89 -29.34 14.72
C GLY A 1015 -39.46 -28.97 14.28
N PHE A 1016 -39.13 -29.10 12.99
CA PHE A 1016 -37.91 -28.53 12.43
C PHE A 1016 -38.13 -27.07 12.05
N LYS A 1017 -37.80 -26.16 12.99
CA LYS A 1017 -37.99 -24.72 12.83
C LYS A 1017 -36.73 -23.99 12.36
N PHE A 1018 -36.88 -23.06 11.43
CA PHE A 1018 -35.82 -22.12 11.06
C PHE A 1018 -36.35 -20.82 10.47
N SER A 1019 -35.51 -19.79 10.47
CA SER A 1019 -35.79 -18.46 9.94
C SER A 1019 -34.75 -18.10 8.88
N PRO A 1020 -35.13 -17.95 7.60
CA PRO A 1020 -34.17 -17.59 6.57
C PRO A 1020 -33.55 -16.21 6.79
N LEU A 1021 -34.37 -15.25 7.24
CA LEU A 1021 -33.91 -13.90 7.54
C LEU A 1021 -32.87 -13.90 8.67
N ASP A 1022 -33.04 -14.70 9.73
CA ASP A 1022 -32.05 -14.75 10.82
C ASP A 1022 -30.70 -15.30 10.35
N VAL A 1023 -30.69 -16.25 9.42
CA VAL A 1023 -29.44 -16.75 8.81
C VAL A 1023 -28.77 -15.67 7.96
N VAL A 1024 -29.53 -14.86 7.22
CA VAL A 1024 -29.00 -13.72 6.47
C VAL A 1024 -28.41 -12.68 7.41
N ILE A 1025 -29.16 -12.28 8.45
CA ILE A 1025 -28.71 -11.28 9.42
C ILE A 1025 -27.46 -11.76 10.16
N ASN A 1026 -27.40 -13.02 10.55
CA ASN A 1026 -26.24 -13.61 11.21
C ASN A 1026 -24.98 -13.57 10.32
N GLU A 1027 -25.11 -13.82 9.01
CA GLU A 1027 -23.98 -13.69 8.07
C GLU A 1027 -23.57 -12.23 7.86
N LEU A 1028 -24.53 -11.29 7.86
CA LEU A 1028 -24.22 -9.86 7.82
C LEU A 1028 -23.47 -9.42 9.08
N ASP A 1029 -23.86 -9.87 10.28
CA ASP A 1029 -23.15 -9.61 11.54
C ASP A 1029 -21.70 -10.15 11.47
N ILE A 1030 -21.51 -11.35 10.94
CA ILE A 1030 -20.17 -11.92 10.68
C ILE A 1030 -19.37 -11.00 9.75
N MET A 1031 -19.97 -10.53 8.66
CA MET A 1031 -19.29 -9.65 7.70
C MET A 1031 -18.95 -8.29 8.31
N THR A 1032 -19.82 -7.69 9.12
CA THR A 1032 -19.52 -6.41 9.78
C THR A 1032 -18.33 -6.54 10.72
N ALA A 1033 -18.25 -7.62 11.51
CA ALA A 1033 -17.10 -7.91 12.38
C ALA A 1033 -15.80 -8.06 11.58
N ARG A 1034 -15.83 -8.83 10.48
CA ARG A 1034 -14.67 -9.01 9.58
C ARG A 1034 -14.20 -7.68 8.97
N TYR A 1035 -15.13 -6.82 8.54
CA TYR A 1035 -14.82 -5.51 7.97
C TYR A 1035 -14.19 -4.54 8.98
N ARG A 1036 -14.63 -4.62 10.24
CA ARG A 1036 -14.18 -3.76 11.33
C ARG A 1036 -12.72 -3.96 11.70
N ILE A 1037 -12.20 -5.18 11.52
CA ILE A 1037 -10.79 -5.50 11.80
C ILE A 1037 -9.98 -5.86 10.54
N GLY A 1038 -10.61 -5.84 9.36
CA GLY A 1038 -9.97 -6.19 8.08
C GLY A 1038 -9.41 -7.61 8.04
N ASP A 1039 -10.14 -8.61 8.57
CA ASP A 1039 -9.63 -9.98 8.76
C ASP A 1039 -8.21 -9.99 9.42
N GLY A 1040 -8.05 -9.17 10.47
CA GLY A 1040 -6.82 -9.07 11.26
C GLY A 1040 -5.78 -8.06 10.75
N THR A 1041 -6.01 -7.39 9.61
CA THR A 1041 -5.04 -6.41 9.06
C THR A 1041 -5.25 -4.98 9.57
N GLY A 1042 -6.32 -4.69 10.29
CA GLY A 1042 -6.64 -3.36 10.83
C GLY A 1042 -7.27 -2.37 9.84
N THR A 1043 -7.50 -2.78 8.59
CA THR A 1043 -8.09 -1.89 7.58
C THR A 1043 -8.87 -2.65 6.53
N THR A 1044 -9.89 -1.98 6.00
CA THR A 1044 -10.64 -2.36 4.80
C THR A 1044 -10.78 -1.12 3.92
N PHE A 1045 -10.64 -1.29 2.61
CA PHE A 1045 -10.72 -0.19 1.65
C PHE A 1045 -11.50 -0.60 0.41
N VAL A 1046 -12.23 0.36 -0.16
CA VAL A 1046 -12.88 0.20 -1.46
C VAL A 1046 -11.80 0.28 -2.53
N SER A 1047 -11.82 -0.67 -3.46
CA SER A 1047 -10.97 -0.65 -4.64
C SER A 1047 -11.84 -0.88 -5.87
N ALA A 1048 -11.25 -0.77 -7.07
CA ALA A 1048 -11.98 -1.10 -8.29
C ALA A 1048 -12.58 -2.53 -8.23
N ILE A 1049 -11.97 -3.47 -7.50
CA ILE A 1049 -12.42 -4.88 -7.43
C ILE A 1049 -13.06 -5.31 -6.12
N ASN A 1050 -13.09 -4.47 -5.09
CA ASN A 1050 -13.68 -4.78 -3.77
C ASN A 1050 -14.55 -3.61 -3.36
N SER A 1051 -15.84 -3.85 -3.12
CA SER A 1051 -16.83 -2.83 -2.75
C SER A 1051 -17.74 -3.36 -1.66
N CYS A 1052 -18.15 -2.48 -0.73
CA CYS A 1052 -19.10 -2.80 0.33
C CYS A 1052 -20.40 -3.42 -0.22
N SER A 1053 -20.88 -2.92 -1.35
CA SER A 1053 -22.10 -3.39 -2.01
C SER A 1053 -21.98 -4.84 -2.49
N GLN A 1054 -20.81 -5.18 -3.01
CA GLN A 1054 -20.47 -6.51 -3.51
C GLN A 1054 -20.41 -7.51 -2.34
N ASP A 1055 -19.66 -7.19 -1.29
CA ASP A 1055 -19.46 -8.11 -0.17
C ASP A 1055 -20.74 -8.28 0.67
N SER A 1056 -21.55 -7.23 0.80
CA SER A 1056 -22.88 -7.29 1.42
C SER A 1056 -23.82 -8.22 0.65
N SER A 1057 -23.88 -8.07 -0.68
CA SER A 1057 -24.76 -8.89 -1.53
C SER A 1057 -24.31 -10.34 -1.60
N GLN A 1058 -23.01 -10.56 -1.51
CA GLN A 1058 -22.43 -11.89 -1.38
C GLN A 1058 -22.81 -12.54 -0.04
N ALA A 1059 -22.76 -11.81 1.09
CA ALA A 1059 -23.18 -12.34 2.39
C ALA A 1059 -24.66 -12.79 2.36
N LEU A 1060 -25.54 -11.99 1.75
CA LEU A 1060 -26.94 -12.37 1.52
C LEU A 1060 -27.06 -13.66 0.69
N TYR A 1061 -26.41 -13.72 -0.47
CA TYR A 1061 -26.53 -14.88 -1.37
C TYR A 1061 -25.93 -16.16 -0.79
N LEU A 1062 -24.72 -16.09 -0.21
CA LEU A 1062 -24.03 -17.28 0.31
C LEU A 1062 -24.73 -17.86 1.54
N SER A 1063 -25.28 -17.02 2.42
CA SER A 1063 -26.02 -17.48 3.59
C SER A 1063 -27.26 -18.29 3.17
N LEU A 1064 -28.06 -17.77 2.24
CA LEU A 1064 -29.23 -18.47 1.71
C LEU A 1064 -28.85 -19.73 0.94
N ARG A 1065 -27.82 -19.70 0.08
CA ARG A 1065 -27.36 -20.89 -0.65
C ARG A 1065 -26.86 -21.99 0.28
N ARG A 1066 -26.07 -21.65 1.32
CA ARG A 1066 -25.55 -22.63 2.29
C ARG A 1066 -26.70 -23.28 3.06
N MET A 1067 -27.67 -22.48 3.47
CA MET A 1067 -28.88 -22.97 4.14
C MET A 1067 -29.64 -23.96 3.24
N LEU A 1068 -29.94 -23.58 2.00
CA LEU A 1068 -30.63 -24.48 1.06
C LEU A 1068 -29.85 -25.77 0.80
N ALA A 1069 -28.52 -25.71 0.65
CA ALA A 1069 -27.69 -26.89 0.49
C ALA A 1069 -27.73 -27.81 1.72
N GLN A 1070 -27.73 -27.26 2.93
CA GLN A 1070 -27.89 -28.05 4.17
C GLN A 1070 -29.27 -28.73 4.24
N PHE A 1071 -30.30 -28.07 3.73
CA PHE A 1071 -31.66 -28.60 3.67
C PHE A 1071 -31.83 -29.70 2.63
N GLU A 1072 -31.24 -29.56 1.44
CA GLU A 1072 -31.20 -30.60 0.42
C GLU A 1072 -30.49 -31.88 0.93
N LEU A 1073 -29.53 -31.73 1.85
CA LEU A 1073 -28.83 -32.83 2.50
C LEU A 1073 -29.61 -33.45 3.67
N ASN A 1074 -30.72 -32.87 4.12
CA ASN A 1074 -31.54 -33.38 5.22
C ASN A 1074 -32.62 -34.35 4.69
N PRO A 1075 -32.50 -35.68 4.89
CA PRO A 1075 -33.42 -36.64 4.30
C PRO A 1075 -34.85 -36.54 4.84
N LEU A 1076 -35.02 -36.07 6.09
CA LEU A 1076 -36.32 -35.93 6.73
C LEU A 1076 -37.10 -34.77 6.13
N LEU A 1077 -36.44 -33.62 5.94
CA LEU A 1077 -37.03 -32.46 5.27
C LEU A 1077 -37.39 -32.78 3.82
N MET A 1078 -36.47 -33.43 3.08
CA MET A 1078 -36.71 -33.82 1.68
C MET A 1078 -37.80 -34.89 1.54
N LYS A 1079 -37.99 -35.75 2.56
CA LYS A 1079 -39.14 -36.65 2.63
C LYS A 1079 -40.43 -35.85 2.87
N TRP A 1080 -40.43 -34.94 3.83
CA TRP A 1080 -41.60 -34.11 4.15
C TRP A 1080 -42.07 -33.29 2.95
N LEU A 1081 -41.17 -32.63 2.22
CA LEU A 1081 -41.49 -31.84 1.03
C LEU A 1081 -42.14 -32.69 -0.07
N ARG A 1082 -41.72 -33.96 -0.22
CA ARG A 1082 -42.31 -34.90 -1.18
C ARG A 1082 -43.68 -35.43 -0.75
N GLU A 1083 -43.89 -35.62 0.55
CA GLU A 1083 -45.18 -36.08 1.10
C GLU A 1083 -46.21 -34.94 1.19
N ASN A 1084 -45.77 -33.68 1.19
CA ASN A 1084 -46.63 -32.49 1.32
C ASN A 1084 -46.45 -31.50 0.14
N PRO A 1085 -46.67 -31.91 -1.13
CA PRO A 1085 -46.38 -31.08 -2.30
C PRO A 1085 -47.23 -29.80 -2.38
N ASP A 1086 -48.48 -29.85 -1.90
CA ASP A 1086 -49.45 -28.75 -1.97
C ASP A 1086 -49.48 -27.88 -0.69
N HIS A 1087 -48.57 -28.13 0.26
CA HIS A 1087 -48.50 -27.34 1.49
C HIS A 1087 -47.84 -25.98 1.23
N GLU A 1088 -48.36 -24.91 1.83
CA GLU A 1088 -47.82 -23.53 1.75
C GLU A 1088 -46.30 -23.45 1.99
N GLN A 1089 -45.74 -24.22 2.94
CA GLN A 1089 -44.31 -24.22 3.21
C GLN A 1089 -43.48 -24.82 2.07
N THR A 1090 -44.02 -25.79 1.34
CA THR A 1090 -43.37 -26.36 0.15
C THR A 1090 -43.32 -25.33 -0.97
N GLU A 1091 -44.41 -24.61 -1.20
CA GLU A 1091 -44.45 -23.52 -2.20
C GLU A 1091 -43.46 -22.40 -1.83
N ARG A 1092 -43.49 -21.93 -0.58
CA ARG A 1092 -42.56 -20.92 -0.07
C ARG A 1092 -41.10 -21.38 -0.23
N PHE A 1093 -40.81 -22.65 0.07
CA PHE A 1093 -39.46 -23.21 -0.10
C PHE A 1093 -38.99 -23.17 -1.57
N PHE A 1094 -39.86 -23.51 -2.53
CA PHE A 1094 -39.53 -23.42 -3.96
C PHE A 1094 -39.35 -21.97 -4.45
N GLN A 1095 -40.14 -21.03 -3.93
CA GLN A 1095 -39.95 -19.60 -4.20
C GLN A 1095 -38.61 -19.10 -3.64
N LEU A 1096 -38.23 -19.53 -2.43
CA LEU A 1096 -36.92 -19.20 -1.85
C LEU A 1096 -35.77 -19.74 -2.70
N ASN A 1097 -35.89 -20.97 -3.23
CA ASN A 1097 -34.86 -21.53 -4.11
C ASN A 1097 -34.77 -20.78 -5.46
N THR A 1098 -35.93 -20.37 -6.00
CA THR A 1098 -36.00 -19.52 -7.21
C THR A 1098 -35.34 -18.15 -6.97
N LEU A 1099 -35.54 -17.55 -5.79
CA LEU A 1099 -34.84 -16.32 -5.40
C LEU A 1099 -33.33 -16.52 -5.42
N VAL A 1100 -32.81 -17.57 -4.75
CA VAL A 1100 -31.36 -17.81 -4.66
C VAL A 1100 -30.73 -18.06 -6.04
N ARG A 1101 -31.38 -18.82 -6.92
CA ARG A 1101 -30.92 -19.02 -8.31
C ARG A 1101 -30.93 -17.73 -9.13
N SER A 1102 -31.94 -16.89 -8.93
CA SER A 1102 -32.04 -15.60 -9.61
C SER A 1102 -30.96 -14.62 -9.12
N LEU A 1103 -30.68 -14.61 -7.81
CA LEU A 1103 -29.58 -13.84 -7.21
C LEU A 1103 -28.21 -14.33 -7.72
N GLU A 1104 -27.99 -15.64 -7.82
CA GLU A 1104 -26.76 -16.21 -8.35
C GLU A 1104 -26.44 -15.66 -9.74
N LYS A 1105 -27.43 -15.64 -10.64
CA LYS A 1105 -27.26 -15.17 -12.01
C LYS A 1105 -26.86 -13.70 -12.11
N ILE A 1106 -27.41 -12.83 -11.25
CA ILE A 1106 -27.06 -11.40 -11.28
C ILE A 1106 -25.72 -11.11 -10.58
N LEU A 1107 -25.39 -11.85 -9.51
CA LEU A 1107 -24.15 -11.69 -8.75
C LEU A 1107 -22.96 -12.39 -9.41
N THR A 1108 -23.20 -13.32 -10.34
CA THR A 1108 -22.16 -14.06 -11.08
C THR A 1108 -22.37 -13.97 -12.62
N PRO A 1109 -22.16 -12.79 -13.24
CA PRO A 1109 -22.50 -12.56 -14.65
C PRO A 1109 -21.81 -13.50 -15.68
N MET A 1110 -20.72 -14.19 -15.29
CA MET A 1110 -20.05 -15.23 -16.11
C MET A 1110 -20.13 -16.66 -15.50
N GLY A 1111 -20.99 -16.90 -14.51
CA GLY A 1111 -21.12 -18.18 -13.80
C GLY A 1111 -19.89 -18.59 -12.95
N LYS A 1112 -18.94 -17.66 -12.76
CA LYS A 1112 -17.75 -17.87 -11.94
C LYS A 1112 -17.91 -17.12 -10.62
N VAL A 1113 -18.07 -17.87 -9.54
CA VAL A 1113 -18.00 -17.36 -8.16
C VAL A 1113 -16.53 -17.05 -7.84
N ARG A 1114 -16.21 -15.86 -7.31
CA ARG A 1114 -14.81 -15.53 -6.93
C ARG A 1114 -14.30 -16.54 -5.88
N LYS A 1115 -12.99 -16.86 -5.92
CA LYS A 1115 -12.41 -17.88 -5.02
C LYS A 1115 -12.46 -17.49 -3.55
N ASP A 1116 -12.27 -16.21 -3.23
CA ASP A 1116 -12.45 -15.69 -1.87
C ASP A 1116 -13.89 -15.82 -1.36
N TRP A 1117 -14.87 -15.85 -2.27
CA TRP A 1117 -16.27 -16.10 -1.94
C TRP A 1117 -16.58 -17.57 -1.63
N GLN A 1118 -15.83 -18.50 -2.21
CA GLN A 1118 -16.06 -19.94 -2.02
C GLN A 1118 -15.44 -20.48 -0.72
N TYR A 1119 -14.30 -19.93 -0.29
CA TYR A 1119 -13.50 -20.53 0.79
C TYR A 1119 -13.42 -19.70 2.08
N SER A 1120 -14.18 -18.59 2.19
CA SER A 1120 -14.10 -17.66 3.33
C SER A 1120 -12.65 -17.29 3.68
N ALA A 1121 -11.79 -17.15 2.66
CA ALA A 1121 -10.38 -16.86 2.86
C ALA A 1121 -10.22 -15.44 3.45
N PRO A 1122 -9.28 -15.20 4.39
CA PRO A 1122 -9.01 -13.87 4.92
C PRO A 1122 -8.35 -13.01 3.84
N THR A 1123 -9.18 -12.33 3.07
CA THR A 1123 -8.77 -11.52 1.90
C THR A 1123 -9.12 -10.06 2.04
N LEU A 1124 -9.88 -9.67 3.06
CA LEU A 1124 -10.18 -8.27 3.34
C LEU A 1124 -8.89 -7.54 3.75
N GLY A 1125 -8.78 -6.27 3.36
CA GLY A 1125 -7.62 -5.43 3.67
C GLY A 1125 -6.33 -5.73 2.89
N ARG A 1126 -6.29 -6.77 2.04
CA ARG A 1126 -5.11 -7.08 1.20
C ARG A 1126 -5.24 -6.50 -0.21
N PHE A 1127 -4.14 -5.96 -0.74
CA PHE A 1127 -4.11 -5.46 -2.11
C PHE A 1127 -4.57 -6.53 -3.12
N PRO A 1128 -5.36 -6.15 -4.13
CA PRO A 1128 -5.35 -6.87 -5.39
C PRO A 1128 -3.91 -7.06 -5.83
N GLU A 1129 -3.47 -8.27 -6.18
CA GLU A 1129 -2.18 -8.44 -6.87
C GLU A 1129 -2.10 -7.41 -8.01
N GLU A 1130 -1.13 -6.47 -7.96
CA GLU A 1130 -0.95 -5.37 -8.93
C GLU A 1130 -0.50 -5.91 -10.29
N THR A 1131 -1.33 -6.76 -10.89
CA THR A 1131 -1.20 -7.32 -12.23
C THR A 1131 -2.38 -6.79 -13.02
N PRO A 1132 -2.22 -5.70 -13.79
CA PRO A 1132 -3.32 -4.99 -14.45
C PRO A 1132 -4.27 -5.91 -15.22
N LEU A 1133 -3.72 -6.94 -15.88
CA LEU A 1133 -4.49 -7.95 -16.61
C LEU A 1133 -5.38 -8.81 -15.70
N LYS A 1134 -4.91 -9.24 -14.52
CA LYS A 1134 -5.75 -9.99 -13.58
C LYS A 1134 -6.82 -9.08 -12.96
N THR A 1135 -6.48 -7.84 -12.63
CA THR A 1135 -7.45 -6.86 -12.09
C THR A 1135 -8.56 -6.58 -13.09
N LEU A 1136 -8.25 -6.37 -14.37
CA LEU A 1136 -9.24 -6.20 -15.45
C LEU A 1136 -10.14 -7.44 -15.60
N SER A 1137 -9.58 -8.66 -15.54
CA SER A 1137 -10.39 -9.87 -15.59
C SER A 1137 -11.35 -9.99 -14.40
N ARG A 1138 -10.90 -9.67 -13.18
CA ARG A 1138 -11.74 -9.69 -11.97
C ARG A 1138 -12.83 -8.62 -12.00
N LEU A 1139 -12.53 -7.42 -12.53
CA LEU A 1139 -13.52 -6.38 -12.77
C LEU A 1139 -14.64 -6.89 -13.67
N ALA A 1140 -14.29 -7.49 -14.82
CA ALA A 1140 -15.26 -8.01 -15.76
C ALA A 1140 -16.14 -9.13 -15.16
N ASP A 1141 -15.60 -9.93 -14.24
CA ASP A 1141 -16.32 -11.05 -13.62
C ASP A 1141 -17.39 -10.60 -12.59
N SER A 1142 -17.32 -9.38 -12.02
CA SER A 1142 -18.21 -8.96 -10.92
C SER A 1142 -18.77 -7.54 -10.99
N TRP A 1143 -18.58 -6.84 -12.11
CA TRP A 1143 -18.91 -5.41 -12.21
C TRP A 1143 -20.36 -5.03 -11.87
N ARG A 1144 -21.34 -5.92 -12.10
CA ARG A 1144 -22.75 -5.68 -11.78
C ARG A 1144 -23.03 -5.55 -10.28
N SER A 1145 -22.21 -6.19 -9.45
CA SER A 1145 -22.30 -6.13 -7.98
C SER A 1145 -21.52 -4.97 -7.36
N LEU A 1146 -20.74 -4.23 -8.17
CA LEU A 1146 -19.95 -3.10 -7.68
C LEU A 1146 -20.75 -1.79 -7.58
N LEU A 1147 -21.88 -1.71 -8.27
CA LEU A 1147 -22.68 -0.49 -8.44
C LEU A 1147 -23.88 -0.49 -7.48
N PRO A 1148 -23.87 0.33 -6.41
CA PRO A 1148 -24.87 0.33 -5.34
C PRO A 1148 -26.32 0.40 -5.82
N ARG A 1149 -26.65 1.41 -6.65
CA ARG A 1149 -28.01 1.58 -7.17
C ARG A 1149 -28.42 0.44 -8.10
N LEU A 1150 -27.53 0.01 -8.99
CA LEU A 1150 -27.83 -1.06 -9.94
C LEU A 1150 -28.20 -2.35 -9.21
N ILE A 1151 -27.41 -2.77 -8.21
CA ILE A 1151 -27.68 -4.01 -7.51
C ILE A 1151 -28.97 -3.92 -6.68
N ASN A 1152 -29.21 -2.78 -6.02
CA ASN A 1152 -30.44 -2.51 -5.29
C ASN A 1152 -31.68 -2.67 -6.19
N ASP A 1153 -31.65 -2.05 -7.37
CA ASP A 1153 -32.77 -2.05 -8.32
C ASP A 1153 -33.03 -3.44 -8.87
N GLN A 1154 -31.97 -4.16 -9.25
CA GLN A 1154 -32.08 -5.54 -9.76
C GLN A 1154 -32.66 -6.49 -8.70
N ILE A 1155 -32.20 -6.41 -7.45
CA ILE A 1155 -32.72 -7.25 -6.37
C ILE A 1155 -34.19 -6.91 -6.06
N ALA A 1156 -34.53 -5.63 -5.95
CA ALA A 1156 -35.92 -5.20 -5.73
C ALA A 1156 -36.86 -5.72 -6.82
N MET A 1157 -36.44 -5.66 -8.09
CA MET A 1157 -37.21 -6.18 -9.22
C MET A 1157 -37.34 -7.71 -9.22
N ILE A 1158 -36.35 -8.47 -8.74
CA ILE A 1158 -36.48 -9.93 -8.56
C ILE A 1158 -37.56 -10.22 -7.51
N PHE A 1159 -37.53 -9.51 -6.38
CA PHE A 1159 -38.54 -9.69 -5.33
C PHE A 1159 -39.96 -9.33 -5.82
N LEU A 1160 -40.13 -8.23 -6.56
CA LEU A 1160 -41.41 -7.87 -7.16
C LEU A 1160 -41.92 -8.93 -8.14
N GLN A 1161 -41.04 -9.50 -8.97
CA GLN A 1161 -41.42 -10.58 -9.88
C GLN A 1161 -41.85 -11.86 -9.15
N LEU A 1162 -41.34 -12.10 -7.94
CA LEU A 1162 -41.70 -13.23 -7.08
C LEU A 1162 -42.93 -12.93 -6.18
N GLY A 1163 -43.59 -11.79 -6.35
CA GLY A 1163 -44.81 -11.45 -5.60
C GLY A 1163 -44.56 -10.79 -4.23
N ALA A 1164 -43.35 -10.33 -3.95
CA ALA A 1164 -43.06 -9.62 -2.69
C ALA A 1164 -43.73 -8.24 -2.62
N TYR A 1165 -44.15 -7.84 -1.43
CA TYR A 1165 -44.53 -6.44 -1.18
C TYR A 1165 -43.27 -5.63 -0.92
N VAL A 1166 -43.13 -4.50 -1.62
CA VAL A 1166 -41.97 -3.61 -1.48
C VAL A 1166 -42.42 -2.25 -0.99
N TRP A 1167 -41.89 -1.82 0.15
CA TRP A 1167 -42.16 -0.52 0.73
C TRP A 1167 -40.94 0.38 0.57
N ILE A 1168 -41.10 1.57 0.00
CA ILE A 1168 -40.01 2.51 -0.26
C ILE A 1168 -40.17 3.71 0.67
N LEU A 1169 -39.13 3.97 1.47
CA LEU A 1169 -38.99 5.17 2.28
C LEU A 1169 -37.99 6.09 1.58
N ARG A 1170 -38.47 7.17 0.98
CA ARG A 1170 -37.65 8.14 0.25
C ARG A 1170 -37.49 9.42 1.08
N THR A 1171 -36.24 9.86 1.24
CA THR A 1171 -35.88 11.13 1.87
C THR A 1171 -35.05 11.97 0.90
N ASN A 1172 -35.25 13.30 0.93
CA ASN A 1172 -34.51 14.19 0.03
C ASN A 1172 -34.02 15.45 0.77
N GLN A 1173 -32.92 15.34 1.53
CA GLN A 1173 -32.33 16.45 2.32
C GLN A 1173 -33.38 17.12 3.23
N VAL A 1174 -33.75 16.43 4.29
CA VAL A 1174 -34.92 16.70 5.12
C VAL A 1174 -34.51 17.31 6.46
N GLY A 1175 -35.24 18.32 6.92
CA GLY A 1175 -34.92 19.06 8.14
C GLY A 1175 -35.05 20.56 7.93
N GLY A 1176 -34.09 21.32 8.44
CA GLY A 1176 -33.97 22.74 8.12
C GLY A 1176 -33.51 22.96 6.67
N ASN A 1177 -33.68 24.19 6.18
CA ASN A 1177 -33.38 24.57 4.81
C ASN A 1177 -31.95 25.09 4.65
N ASP A 1178 -31.11 24.34 3.93
CA ASP A 1178 -29.76 24.77 3.53
C ASP A 1178 -29.73 25.06 2.03
N SER A 1179 -29.74 26.32 1.62
CA SER A 1179 -29.73 26.69 0.20
C SER A 1179 -28.40 26.42 -0.53
N SER A 1180 -27.32 26.06 0.19
CA SER A 1180 -25.99 25.83 -0.40
C SER A 1180 -25.80 24.45 -1.02
N ILE A 1181 -26.68 23.50 -0.70
CA ILE A 1181 -26.64 22.12 -1.19
C ILE A 1181 -27.87 21.77 -2.03
N GLU A 1182 -27.74 20.79 -2.90
CA GLU A 1182 -28.86 20.24 -3.69
C GLU A 1182 -28.84 18.71 -3.67
N PRO A 1183 -29.97 18.01 -3.87
CA PRO A 1183 -29.98 16.56 -3.89
C PRO A 1183 -29.41 16.03 -5.21
N LEU A 1184 -28.30 15.28 -5.13
CA LEU A 1184 -27.72 14.60 -6.28
C LEU A 1184 -28.13 13.11 -6.28
N ILE A 1185 -28.82 12.69 -7.33
CA ILE A 1185 -29.30 11.31 -7.49
C ILE A 1185 -28.12 10.38 -7.82
N PRO A 1186 -28.03 9.16 -7.23
CA PRO A 1186 -27.02 8.19 -7.61
C PRO A 1186 -27.18 7.76 -9.07
N THR A 1187 -26.06 7.60 -9.78
CA THR A 1187 -26.04 7.36 -11.22
C THR A 1187 -26.83 6.11 -11.60
N ASP A 1188 -27.68 6.25 -12.62
CA ASP A 1188 -28.46 5.16 -13.19
C ASP A 1188 -27.65 4.43 -14.26
N PHE A 1189 -27.47 3.12 -14.09
CA PHE A 1189 -26.83 2.25 -15.07
C PHE A 1189 -27.92 1.31 -15.61
N TRP A 1190 -28.72 1.78 -16.56
CA TRP A 1190 -29.89 1.04 -17.04
C TRP A 1190 -29.54 -0.37 -17.57
N PHE A 1191 -30.24 -1.39 -17.04
CA PHE A 1191 -30.01 -2.81 -17.38
C PHE A 1191 -31.30 -3.60 -17.72
N GLY A 1192 -32.46 -2.95 -17.68
CA GLY A 1192 -33.76 -3.60 -17.83
C GLY A 1192 -34.13 -4.55 -16.68
N VAL A 1193 -35.29 -5.21 -16.81
CA VAL A 1193 -35.82 -6.15 -15.81
C VAL A 1193 -35.03 -7.48 -15.85
N PRO A 1194 -34.48 -7.97 -14.72
CA PRO A 1194 -33.78 -9.26 -14.67
C PRO A 1194 -34.72 -10.44 -14.90
N LYS A 1195 -34.28 -11.44 -15.66
CA LYS A 1195 -35.05 -12.70 -15.84
C LYS A 1195 -34.91 -13.61 -14.62
N LEU A 1196 -36.04 -14.13 -14.13
CA LEU A 1196 -36.06 -15.17 -13.09
C LEU A 1196 -35.46 -16.50 -13.59
N GLU A 1197 -34.78 -17.21 -12.69
CA GLU A 1197 -34.31 -18.59 -12.89
C GLU A 1197 -35.13 -19.54 -12.02
N HIS A 1198 -36.21 -20.09 -12.59
CA HIS A 1198 -37.13 -20.96 -11.87
C HIS A 1198 -36.45 -22.25 -11.41
N PHE A 1199 -36.61 -22.56 -10.13
CA PHE A 1199 -36.26 -23.88 -9.61
C PHE A 1199 -37.28 -24.92 -10.10
N LYS A 1200 -36.79 -26.02 -10.68
CA LYS A 1200 -37.59 -27.21 -10.99
C LYS A 1200 -37.10 -28.34 -10.10
N TYR A 1201 -37.99 -28.88 -9.28
CA TYR A 1201 -37.73 -30.09 -8.53
C TYR A 1201 -38.05 -31.28 -9.45
N ASP A 1202 -37.06 -32.10 -9.78
CA ASP A 1202 -37.31 -33.36 -10.48
C ASP A 1202 -38.00 -34.30 -9.50
N SER A 1203 -39.28 -34.59 -9.77
CA SER A 1203 -40.17 -35.44 -8.99
C SER A 1203 -39.71 -36.89 -8.93
#